data_AF-A0A6Q2X670-F1
#
_entry.id   AF-A0A6Q2X670-F1
#
_cell.length_a   1.000
_cell.length_b   1.000
_cell.length_c   1.000
_cell.angle_alpha   90.00
_cell.angle_beta   90.00
_cell.angle_gamma   90.00
#
_symmetry.space_group_name_H-M   'P 1'
#
loop_
_entity.id
_entity.type
_entity.pdbx_description
1 polymer ?
#
loop_
_entity_poly.entity_id
_entity_poly.type
_entity_poly.pdbx_seq_one_letter_code
_entity_poly.pdbx_strand_id
1 'polypeptide(L)'
;MSYLVTIPAVIPAGLEARFCASLLQPKETLVMTISLIGDEQNSTLLRESSDQEFHRCFQFQAPQLQVEKILKLKVEVCGETFVSTEERKVKIKPYSPITFVQTDKPIYNPGQIENFDLKATVFNYLSKCIMVAVTPAPSLDYTLTPLNDVQYSSCLCANERKTFSWTMSPSALGVLNVTISAEAVQSHAACDNEIVSVPERGRIDIVTRSLLVKAEGTEETETYNWLLCPSGQYSLTEEVELQLPMIVVEGSARASVSVLGDILGRALKNLDGLLQMPYGCGEQNMALLAPNIYILEYLRNTEQLTSAIRDKATKFLTSGYQRQLNYKHSDGAYSTFGQGSGNTWLTAFVLRSFSKAQSFIYIDPLKIKETTTWLEEKQKENGCFLRLGELFNNRMKGGVSDEVTLTAYITASMLESNMSVSDPVVNSSLSCLRNSTSDLSNTYTTALLAYTFTLAGDMEMRTLLLQHLDKMALQEGGLLHWTQTSSETSASLAVEISSYVLLASLSASPLSTADLGYSSRIVRWLVKQQNSYGGFSSTQDTVVALQALSLYSTKVFSKEGSSTVTVKSPSGGQHVFDVNQNNKLLYQERQLQDVVGKYTVEVKGSACASVQLSQHYNIPTPTVDTSLSIQVYGFLHLFSNRYGGKEQSTNMIIVDMKMLSGFSPHFCFSAFHNCDFFSQQLQSAVPHYCSLDIVQQLPVKNLKPAVVKIYDYYQPSDQAETEYDFPCDIGELHYKC
;
A
#
# COMPACT_ATOMS: atom_id res chain seq x y z
N MET A 1 -18.52 -43.97 -44.12
CA MET A 1 -17.82 -42.85 -44.74
C MET A 1 -17.45 -41.86 -43.65
N SER A 2 -16.16 -41.61 -43.49
CA SER A 2 -15.61 -40.69 -42.49
C SER A 2 -14.37 -40.02 -43.08
N TYR A 3 -14.00 -38.86 -42.53
CA TYR A 3 -12.78 -38.17 -42.89
C TYR A 3 -12.04 -37.71 -41.64
N LEU A 4 -10.73 -37.53 -41.76
CA LEU A 4 -9.87 -37.04 -40.68
C LEU A 4 -8.86 -36.05 -41.23
N VAL A 5 -8.79 -34.88 -40.61
CA VAL A 5 -7.77 -33.86 -40.89
C VAL A 5 -7.01 -33.55 -39.60
N THR A 6 -5.68 -33.64 -39.64
CA THR A 6 -4.80 -33.34 -38.50
C THR A 6 -3.84 -32.20 -38.83
N ILE A 7 -3.73 -31.24 -37.91
CA ILE A 7 -2.86 -30.06 -38.00
C ILE A 7 -2.34 -29.68 -36.60
N PRO A 8 -1.14 -29.07 -36.45
CA PRO A 8 -0.71 -28.52 -35.17
C PRO A 8 -1.65 -27.42 -34.66
N ALA A 9 -1.95 -27.41 -33.36
CA ALA A 9 -2.81 -26.40 -32.75
C ALA A 9 -2.15 -25.00 -32.68
N VAL A 10 -0.82 -24.95 -32.71
CA VAL A 10 -0.01 -23.72 -32.74
C VAL A 10 1.00 -23.83 -33.88
N ILE A 11 1.01 -22.83 -34.77
CA ILE A 11 1.88 -22.78 -35.96
C ILE A 11 2.70 -21.48 -35.92
N PRO A 12 4.03 -21.54 -36.08
CA PRO A 12 4.85 -20.32 -36.17
C PRO A 12 4.57 -19.55 -37.46
N ALA A 13 4.40 -18.23 -37.35
CA ALA A 13 4.12 -17.36 -38.49
C ALA A 13 5.28 -17.36 -39.50
N GLY A 14 4.98 -17.48 -40.79
CA GLY A 14 5.96 -17.42 -41.87
C GLY A 14 6.86 -18.65 -42.03
N LEU A 15 6.69 -19.71 -41.24
CA LEU A 15 7.39 -21.00 -41.43
C LEU A 15 6.55 -22.00 -42.23
N GLU A 16 7.23 -23.02 -42.77
CA GLU A 16 6.58 -24.13 -43.47
C GLU A 16 5.96 -25.10 -42.45
N ALA A 17 4.67 -25.41 -42.61
CA ALA A 17 3.89 -26.26 -41.73
C ALA A 17 3.29 -27.45 -42.49
N ARG A 18 2.94 -28.52 -41.77
CA ARG A 18 2.41 -29.76 -42.35
C ARG A 18 1.04 -30.11 -41.75
N PHE A 19 0.11 -30.53 -42.59
CA PHE A 19 -1.15 -31.15 -42.18
C PHE A 19 -1.37 -32.45 -42.94
N CYS A 20 -2.20 -33.34 -42.41
CA CYS A 20 -2.55 -34.60 -43.06
C CYS A 20 -4.07 -34.72 -43.21
N ALA A 21 -4.50 -35.25 -44.36
CA ALA A 21 -5.90 -35.45 -44.70
C ALA A 21 -6.13 -36.91 -45.07
N SER A 22 -7.25 -37.47 -44.58
CA SER A 22 -7.65 -38.85 -44.82
C SER A 22 -9.12 -38.93 -45.19
N LEU A 23 -9.45 -39.72 -46.20
CA LEU A 23 -10.81 -40.04 -46.60
C LEU A 23 -11.01 -41.56 -46.51
N LEU A 24 -12.05 -41.99 -45.78
CA LEU A 24 -12.32 -43.39 -45.47
C LEU A 24 -13.70 -43.80 -45.96
N GLN A 25 -13.77 -44.90 -46.71
CA GLN A 25 -14.95 -45.53 -47.28
C GLN A 25 -15.89 -44.55 -48.03
N PRO A 26 -15.42 -43.86 -49.09
CA PRO A 26 -16.27 -43.03 -49.92
C PRO A 26 -17.31 -43.89 -50.65
N LYS A 27 -18.57 -43.45 -50.66
CA LYS A 27 -19.68 -44.11 -51.39
C LYS A 27 -20.04 -43.41 -52.70
N GLU A 28 -19.46 -42.24 -52.93
CA GLU A 28 -19.63 -41.36 -54.08
C GLU A 28 -18.34 -40.57 -54.28
N THR A 29 -18.21 -39.85 -55.40
CA THR A 29 -17.07 -38.93 -55.61
C THR A 29 -17.20 -37.72 -54.69
N LEU A 30 -16.15 -37.41 -53.93
CA LEU A 30 -16.17 -36.35 -52.93
C LEU A 30 -15.05 -35.36 -53.15
N VAL A 31 -15.36 -34.08 -52.96
CA VAL A 31 -14.41 -32.98 -53.01
C VAL A 31 -14.14 -32.49 -51.59
N MET A 32 -12.93 -32.72 -51.09
CA MET A 32 -12.44 -32.20 -49.82
C MET A 32 -11.69 -30.88 -50.05
N THR A 33 -12.16 -29.82 -49.42
CA THR A 33 -11.54 -28.49 -49.42
C THR A 33 -11.12 -28.11 -48.01
N ILE A 34 -9.84 -27.84 -47.79
CA ILE A 34 -9.30 -27.40 -46.50
C ILE A 34 -8.82 -25.97 -46.67
N SER A 35 -9.33 -25.06 -45.85
CA SER A 35 -9.01 -23.63 -45.90
C SER A 35 -8.66 -23.07 -44.53
N LEU A 36 -7.75 -22.10 -44.50
CA LEU A 36 -7.43 -21.29 -43.33
C LEU A 36 -8.15 -19.95 -43.47
N ILE A 37 -9.01 -19.63 -42.51
CA ILE A 37 -9.89 -18.45 -42.51
C ILE A 37 -9.44 -17.49 -41.43
N GLY A 38 -9.18 -16.23 -41.82
CA GLY A 38 -8.90 -15.10 -40.93
C GLY A 38 -9.81 -13.91 -41.22
N ASP A 39 -9.71 -12.87 -40.41
CA ASP A 39 -10.59 -11.70 -40.48
C ASP A 39 -10.46 -10.90 -41.80
N GLU A 40 -9.32 -11.00 -42.50
CA GLU A 40 -9.00 -10.22 -43.70
C GLU A 40 -8.56 -11.06 -44.92
N GLN A 41 -8.19 -12.33 -44.73
CA GLN A 41 -7.73 -13.23 -45.81
C GLN A 41 -8.14 -14.68 -45.56
N ASN A 42 -8.64 -15.33 -46.63
CA ASN A 42 -8.93 -16.76 -46.67
C ASN A 42 -7.96 -17.43 -47.64
N SER A 43 -7.23 -18.43 -47.18
CA SER A 43 -6.31 -19.20 -48.02
C SER A 43 -6.75 -20.66 -48.09
N THR A 44 -7.04 -21.16 -49.29
CA THR A 44 -7.31 -22.58 -49.53
C THR A 44 -5.98 -23.35 -49.52
N LEU A 45 -5.85 -24.30 -48.60
CA LEU A 45 -4.65 -25.12 -48.41
C LEU A 45 -4.69 -26.40 -49.26
N LEU A 46 -5.87 -26.99 -49.43
CA LEU A 46 -6.07 -28.20 -50.25
C LEU A 46 -7.45 -28.15 -50.91
N ARG A 47 -7.52 -28.63 -52.14
CA ARG A 47 -8.76 -29.04 -52.80
C ARG A 47 -8.50 -30.34 -53.54
N GLU A 48 -9.02 -31.45 -53.04
CA GLU A 48 -8.78 -32.78 -53.59
C GLU A 48 -10.11 -33.49 -53.85
N SER A 49 -10.25 -34.08 -55.04
CA SER A 49 -11.43 -34.86 -55.44
C SER A 49 -11.04 -36.33 -55.49
N SER A 50 -11.78 -37.19 -54.80
CA SER A 50 -11.50 -38.63 -54.79
C SER A 50 -12.78 -39.43 -54.60
N ASP A 51 -12.89 -40.53 -55.33
CA ASP A 51 -13.85 -41.62 -55.17
C ASP A 51 -13.23 -42.86 -54.48
N GLN A 52 -11.93 -42.79 -54.13
CA GLN A 52 -11.18 -43.82 -53.42
C GLN A 52 -10.65 -43.31 -52.07
N GLU A 53 -10.34 -44.25 -51.17
CA GLU A 53 -9.70 -43.95 -49.89
C GLU A 53 -8.28 -43.39 -50.08
N PHE A 54 -7.91 -42.40 -49.28
CA PHE A 54 -6.55 -41.87 -49.27
C PHE A 54 -6.12 -41.39 -47.89
N HIS A 55 -4.81 -41.36 -47.67
CA HIS A 55 -4.15 -40.70 -46.55
C HIS A 55 -2.88 -40.01 -47.05
N ARG A 56 -2.84 -38.68 -47.03
CA ARG A 56 -1.71 -37.88 -47.52
C ARG A 56 -1.46 -36.69 -46.61
N CYS A 57 -0.19 -36.27 -46.57
CA CYS A 57 0.19 -35.06 -45.87
C CYS A 57 0.75 -34.03 -46.83
N PHE A 58 0.42 -32.77 -46.56
CA PHE A 58 0.73 -31.63 -47.40
C PHE A 58 1.50 -30.59 -46.59
N GLN A 59 2.48 -29.97 -47.25
CA GLN A 59 3.21 -28.83 -46.71
C GLN A 59 2.56 -27.54 -47.21
N PHE A 60 2.51 -26.52 -46.35
CA PHE A 60 2.02 -25.19 -46.70
C PHE A 60 2.81 -24.12 -45.96
N GLN A 61 2.89 -22.92 -46.56
CA GLN A 61 3.52 -21.77 -45.91
C GLN A 61 2.54 -21.11 -44.95
N ALA A 62 2.90 -20.99 -43.67
CA ALA A 62 2.08 -20.29 -42.69
C ALA A 62 2.05 -18.77 -42.98
N PRO A 63 0.91 -18.09 -42.78
CA PRO A 63 0.80 -16.65 -43.03
C PRO A 63 1.78 -15.84 -42.16
N GLN A 64 2.33 -14.76 -42.71
CA GLN A 64 3.16 -13.83 -41.94
C GLN A 64 2.29 -12.92 -41.07
N LEU A 65 2.63 -12.85 -39.79
CA LEU A 65 1.93 -12.03 -38.81
C LEU A 65 2.93 -11.38 -37.86
N GLN A 66 2.71 -10.11 -37.51
CA GLN A 66 3.53 -9.38 -36.51
C GLN A 66 2.99 -9.54 -35.08
N VAL A 67 1.73 -9.96 -34.92
CA VAL A 67 1.05 -10.17 -33.64
C VAL A 67 0.41 -11.55 -33.65
N GLU A 68 0.36 -12.21 -32.50
CA GLU A 68 -0.34 -13.50 -32.35
C GLU A 68 -1.81 -13.35 -32.78
N LYS A 69 -2.27 -14.22 -33.69
CA LYS A 69 -3.68 -14.29 -34.11
C LYS A 69 -4.21 -15.72 -34.06
N ILE A 70 -5.50 -15.85 -33.81
CA ILE A 70 -6.23 -17.12 -33.87
C ILE A 70 -6.97 -17.17 -35.21
N LEU A 71 -6.65 -18.15 -36.04
CA LEU A 71 -7.33 -18.42 -37.31
C LEU A 71 -8.24 -19.64 -37.17
N LYS A 72 -9.13 -19.84 -38.15
CA LYS A 72 -10.00 -21.01 -38.23
C LYS A 72 -9.59 -21.91 -39.37
N LEU A 73 -9.30 -23.17 -39.10
CA LEU A 73 -9.21 -24.21 -40.11
C LEU A 73 -10.63 -24.69 -40.44
N LYS A 74 -11.07 -24.47 -41.67
CA LYS A 74 -12.34 -24.96 -42.20
C LYS A 74 -12.09 -26.15 -43.12
N VAL A 75 -12.78 -27.25 -42.87
CA VAL A 75 -12.75 -28.47 -43.70
C VAL A 75 -14.14 -28.68 -44.28
N GLU A 76 -14.25 -28.68 -45.60
CA GLU A 76 -15.50 -28.91 -46.33
C GLU A 76 -15.37 -30.17 -47.18
N VAL A 77 -16.32 -31.08 -47.06
CA VAL A 77 -16.37 -32.31 -47.87
C VAL A 77 -17.74 -32.39 -48.54
N CYS A 78 -17.77 -32.33 -49.88
CA CYS A 78 -19.00 -32.28 -50.67
C CYS A 78 -19.03 -33.37 -51.74
N GLY A 79 -20.15 -34.08 -51.86
CA GLY A 79 -20.51 -34.98 -52.95
C GLY A 79 -21.96 -34.76 -53.40
N GLU A 80 -22.52 -35.68 -54.17
CA GLU A 80 -23.91 -35.57 -54.66
C GLU A 80 -24.94 -35.70 -53.54
N THR A 81 -24.66 -36.54 -52.54
CA THR A 81 -25.59 -36.83 -51.43
C THR A 81 -25.03 -36.48 -50.05
N PHE A 82 -23.72 -36.24 -49.94
CA PHE A 82 -23.03 -35.95 -48.69
C PHE A 82 -22.40 -34.55 -48.66
N VAL A 83 -22.73 -33.76 -47.63
CA VAL A 83 -22.08 -32.46 -47.37
C VAL A 83 -21.72 -32.36 -45.89
N SER A 84 -20.47 -32.02 -45.58
CA SER A 84 -19.98 -31.80 -44.22
C SER A 84 -19.06 -30.59 -44.17
N THR A 85 -19.18 -29.80 -43.10
CA THR A 85 -18.32 -28.65 -42.84
C THR A 85 -17.94 -28.63 -41.36
N GLU A 86 -16.65 -28.58 -41.07
CA GLU A 86 -16.09 -28.55 -39.72
C GLU A 86 -15.11 -27.39 -39.57
N GLU A 87 -15.12 -26.72 -38.41
CA GLU A 87 -14.21 -25.62 -38.09
C GLU A 87 -13.43 -25.86 -36.79
N ARG A 88 -12.12 -25.62 -36.81
CA ARG A 88 -11.25 -25.69 -35.61
C ARG A 88 -10.35 -24.46 -35.51
N LYS A 89 -10.15 -23.96 -34.28
CA LYS A 89 -9.25 -22.84 -34.01
C LYS A 89 -7.80 -23.30 -34.07
N VAL A 90 -6.97 -22.58 -34.81
CA VAL A 90 -5.52 -22.77 -34.92
C VAL A 90 -4.84 -21.45 -34.61
N LYS A 91 -3.84 -21.47 -33.72
CA LYS A 91 -3.12 -20.26 -33.30
C LYS A 91 -1.88 -20.06 -34.17
N ILE A 92 -1.75 -18.89 -34.80
CA ILE A 92 -0.52 -18.48 -35.49
C ILE A 92 0.25 -17.50 -34.60
N LYS A 93 1.47 -17.85 -34.22
CA LYS A 93 2.30 -17.04 -33.31
C LYS A 93 3.52 -16.45 -34.06
N PRO A 94 3.83 -15.15 -33.92
CA PRO A 94 5.03 -14.57 -34.51
C PRO A 94 6.29 -15.29 -34.02
N TYR A 95 7.22 -15.54 -34.94
CA TYR A 95 8.52 -16.14 -34.64
C TYR A 95 9.42 -15.10 -33.95
N SER A 96 9.76 -15.33 -32.68
CA SER A 96 10.76 -14.58 -31.93
C SER A 96 11.64 -15.56 -31.18
N PRO A 97 12.98 -15.58 -31.37
CA PRO A 97 13.86 -16.11 -30.34
C PRO A 97 13.65 -15.25 -29.08
N ILE A 98 13.47 -15.88 -27.92
CA ILE A 98 13.19 -15.17 -26.67
C ILE A 98 14.43 -15.28 -25.79
N THR A 99 15.09 -14.16 -25.56
CA THR A 99 16.04 -13.96 -24.47
C THR A 99 15.25 -13.63 -23.22
N PHE A 100 15.49 -14.36 -22.13
CA PHE A 100 14.84 -14.08 -20.85
C PHE A 100 15.89 -13.63 -19.84
N VAL A 101 15.73 -12.42 -19.31
CA VAL A 101 16.56 -11.87 -18.24
C VAL A 101 15.83 -12.07 -16.92
N GLN A 102 16.44 -12.79 -16.00
CA GLN A 102 15.92 -13.08 -14.67
C GLN A 102 16.93 -12.66 -13.62
N THR A 103 16.49 -11.82 -12.69
CA THR A 103 17.23 -11.50 -11.48
C THR A 103 16.82 -12.47 -10.38
N ASP A 104 17.71 -12.68 -9.41
CA ASP A 104 17.44 -13.49 -8.22
C ASP A 104 16.41 -12.83 -7.28
N LYS A 105 16.24 -11.49 -7.32
CA LYS A 105 15.24 -10.73 -6.55
C LYS A 105 14.61 -9.58 -7.37
N PRO A 106 13.41 -9.09 -7.02
CA PRO A 106 12.78 -7.93 -7.66
C PRO A 106 13.06 -6.57 -6.96
N ILE A 107 13.53 -6.56 -5.71
CA ILE A 107 13.76 -5.35 -4.88
C ILE A 107 15.11 -5.50 -4.14
N TYR A 108 15.93 -4.45 -4.12
CA TYR A 108 17.29 -4.47 -3.54
C TYR A 108 17.53 -3.30 -2.59
N ASN A 109 18.32 -3.52 -1.53
CA ASN A 109 18.75 -2.47 -0.60
C ASN A 109 20.28 -2.28 -0.76
N PRO A 110 20.78 -1.09 -1.12
CA PRO A 110 22.22 -0.81 -1.17
C PRO A 110 22.76 -0.63 0.23
N GLY A 111 24.03 -0.96 0.41
CA GLY A 111 24.62 -1.32 1.70
C GLY A 111 24.82 -2.84 1.81
N GLN A 112 23.98 -3.63 1.12
CA GLN A 112 24.35 -5.00 0.77
C GLN A 112 25.48 -4.95 -0.27
N ILE A 113 26.74 -5.00 0.18
CA ILE A 113 27.91 -5.32 -0.68
C ILE A 113 27.87 -6.82 -1.05
N GLU A 114 26.69 -7.33 -1.38
CA GLU A 114 26.52 -8.66 -1.95
C GLU A 114 26.58 -8.47 -3.47
N ASN A 115 27.60 -9.03 -4.09
CA ASN A 115 27.69 -9.18 -5.52
C ASN A 115 26.50 -10.06 -5.98
N PHE A 116 25.52 -9.47 -6.67
CA PHE A 116 24.30 -10.21 -7.05
C PHE A 116 24.46 -10.86 -8.42
N ASP A 117 23.97 -12.10 -8.55
CA ASP A 117 24.03 -12.83 -9.82
C ASP A 117 22.88 -12.42 -10.75
N LEU A 118 23.15 -11.53 -11.68
CA LEU A 118 22.28 -11.26 -12.83
C LEU A 118 22.39 -12.42 -13.82
N LYS A 119 21.28 -13.12 -14.10
CA LYS A 119 21.25 -14.27 -15.02
C LYS A 119 20.42 -13.95 -16.27
N ALA A 120 21.03 -14.12 -17.44
CA ALA A 120 20.32 -14.07 -18.72
C ALA A 120 20.34 -15.46 -19.36
N THR A 121 19.16 -16.01 -19.65
CA THR A 121 19.05 -17.29 -20.35
C THR A 121 18.59 -17.07 -21.78
N VAL A 122 19.39 -17.54 -22.73
CA VAL A 122 19.08 -17.53 -24.16
C VAL A 122 18.60 -18.91 -24.57
N PHE A 123 17.50 -18.96 -25.31
CA PHE A 123 16.91 -20.19 -25.85
C PHE A 123 17.06 -20.21 -27.37
N ASN A 124 17.51 -21.34 -27.92
CA ASN A 124 17.49 -21.57 -29.37
C ASN A 124 16.37 -22.56 -29.73
N TYR A 125 15.34 -22.09 -30.43
CA TYR A 125 14.27 -22.93 -30.99
C TYR A 125 14.45 -23.21 -32.50
N LEU A 126 15.56 -22.80 -33.11
CA LEU A 126 15.88 -23.16 -34.49
C LEU A 126 16.25 -24.65 -34.57
N SER A 127 16.03 -25.24 -35.74
CA SER A 127 16.51 -26.59 -36.06
C SER A 127 18.02 -26.66 -36.32
N LYS A 128 18.73 -25.52 -36.31
CA LYS A 128 20.16 -25.39 -36.61
C LYS A 128 20.92 -24.80 -35.41
N CYS A 129 22.19 -25.15 -35.28
CA CYS A 129 23.07 -24.54 -34.29
C CYS A 129 23.42 -23.08 -34.63
N ILE A 130 23.45 -22.24 -33.60
CA ILE A 130 23.83 -20.82 -33.65
C ILE A 130 24.95 -20.55 -32.64
N MET A 131 25.78 -19.54 -32.92
CA MET A 131 26.75 -19.00 -31.97
C MET A 131 26.16 -17.73 -31.42
N VAL A 132 25.86 -17.70 -30.12
CA VAL A 132 25.24 -16.52 -29.49
C VAL A 132 26.30 -15.76 -28.72
N ALA A 133 26.44 -14.47 -29.02
CA ALA A 133 27.18 -13.50 -28.23
C ALA A 133 26.21 -12.69 -27.34
N VAL A 134 26.47 -12.62 -26.04
CA VAL A 134 25.63 -11.84 -25.11
C VAL A 134 26.43 -10.68 -24.52
N THR A 135 25.91 -9.46 -24.67
CA THR A 135 26.56 -8.22 -24.24
C THR A 135 25.63 -7.39 -23.35
N PRO A 136 26.05 -7.04 -22.12
CA PRO A 136 25.33 -6.08 -21.31
C PRO A 136 25.60 -4.64 -21.79
N ALA A 137 24.60 -3.77 -21.70
CA ALA A 137 24.77 -2.35 -22.00
C ALA A 137 25.59 -1.64 -20.89
N PRO A 138 26.55 -0.78 -21.25
CA PRO A 138 27.30 0.01 -20.27
C PRO A 138 26.38 1.03 -19.59
N SER A 139 26.57 1.24 -18.29
CA SER A 139 25.89 2.24 -17.49
C SER A 139 26.86 2.89 -16.50
N LEU A 140 26.57 4.12 -16.11
CA LEU A 140 27.26 4.81 -15.00
C LEU A 140 26.66 4.43 -13.64
N ASP A 141 25.44 3.89 -13.64
CA ASP A 141 24.67 3.60 -12.43
C ASP A 141 25.00 2.23 -11.83
N TYR A 142 25.74 1.38 -12.55
CA TYR A 142 26.09 0.03 -12.14
C TYR A 142 27.28 -0.56 -12.88
N THR A 143 27.92 -1.57 -12.29
CA THR A 143 28.98 -2.38 -12.92
C THR A 143 28.58 -3.86 -12.99
N LEU A 144 28.82 -4.49 -14.14
CA LEU A 144 28.58 -5.93 -14.37
C LEU A 144 29.91 -6.66 -14.61
N THR A 145 30.26 -7.58 -13.72
CA THR A 145 31.46 -8.42 -13.82
C THR A 145 31.07 -9.87 -14.11
N PRO A 146 31.61 -10.54 -15.16
CA PRO A 146 31.21 -11.91 -15.50
C PRO A 146 31.67 -12.92 -14.43
N LEU A 147 30.80 -13.88 -14.08
CA LEU A 147 31.13 -14.97 -13.16
C LEU A 147 31.75 -16.16 -13.92
N ASN A 148 33.02 -16.50 -13.62
CA ASN A 148 33.90 -17.48 -14.29
C ASN A 148 34.36 -17.07 -15.71
N ASP A 149 35.33 -17.79 -16.30
CA ASP A 149 35.88 -17.64 -17.67
C ASP A 149 34.80 -17.83 -18.78
N VAL A 150 33.74 -17.03 -18.73
CA VAL A 150 32.65 -17.03 -19.68
C VAL A 150 33.15 -16.31 -20.93
N GLN A 151 33.41 -17.08 -21.97
CA GLN A 151 33.42 -16.52 -23.32
C GLN A 151 32.03 -15.90 -23.54
N TYR A 152 31.99 -14.60 -23.86
CA TYR A 152 30.76 -13.88 -24.21
C TYR A 152 29.99 -14.54 -25.36
N SER A 153 30.60 -15.52 -26.04
CA SER A 153 30.01 -16.37 -27.07
C SER A 153 29.86 -17.83 -26.60
N SER A 154 28.68 -18.44 -26.83
CA SER A 154 28.47 -19.88 -26.64
C SER A 154 27.73 -20.48 -27.83
N CYS A 155 28.09 -21.71 -28.20
CA CYS A 155 27.29 -22.54 -29.08
C CYS A 155 25.94 -22.85 -28.43
N LEU A 156 24.87 -22.81 -29.24
CA LEU A 156 23.52 -23.15 -28.83
C LEU A 156 22.81 -23.89 -29.97
N CYS A 157 22.57 -25.18 -29.80
CA CYS A 157 21.92 -26.03 -30.79
C CYS A 157 20.40 -26.12 -30.58
N ALA A 158 19.72 -26.91 -31.40
CA ALA A 158 18.27 -26.94 -31.44
C ALA A 158 17.64 -27.35 -30.11
N ASN A 159 16.69 -26.54 -29.61
CA ASN A 159 16.02 -26.69 -28.32
C ASN A 159 16.93 -26.60 -27.09
N GLU A 160 18.15 -26.09 -27.24
CA GLU A 160 19.05 -25.86 -26.11
C GLU A 160 18.86 -24.49 -25.49
N ARG A 161 19.36 -24.36 -24.25
CA ARG A 161 19.41 -23.10 -23.51
C ARG A 161 20.78 -22.88 -22.90
N LYS A 162 21.23 -21.64 -22.87
CA LYS A 162 22.46 -21.25 -22.17
C LYS A 162 22.18 -20.07 -21.26
N THR A 163 22.67 -20.17 -20.03
CA THR A 163 22.58 -19.09 -19.04
C THR A 163 23.94 -18.42 -18.91
N PHE A 164 23.93 -17.09 -19.01
CA PHE A 164 25.05 -16.19 -18.79
C PHE A 164 24.83 -15.47 -17.47
N SER A 165 25.87 -15.35 -16.66
CA SER A 165 25.79 -14.82 -15.30
C SER A 165 26.80 -13.70 -15.10
N TRP A 166 26.36 -12.59 -14.53
CA TRP A 166 27.22 -11.48 -14.11
C TRP A 166 26.95 -11.14 -12.65
N THR A 167 28.01 -10.83 -11.93
CA THR A 167 27.96 -10.10 -10.69
C THR A 167 27.63 -8.64 -10.97
N MET A 168 26.50 -8.18 -10.45
CA MET A 168 26.02 -6.80 -10.56
C MET A 168 26.32 -6.03 -9.28
N SER A 169 26.94 -4.86 -9.41
CA SER A 169 27.18 -3.93 -8.32
C SER A 169 26.56 -2.57 -8.66
N PRO A 170 25.45 -2.17 -8.00
CA PRO A 170 24.84 -0.87 -8.23
C PRO A 170 25.70 0.26 -7.62
N SER A 171 25.74 1.40 -8.29
CA SER A 171 26.44 2.61 -7.86
C SER A 171 25.49 3.81 -7.62
N ALA A 172 24.23 3.71 -8.04
CA ALA A 172 23.20 4.71 -7.81
C ALA A 172 21.95 4.11 -7.13
N LEU A 173 21.27 4.94 -6.34
CA LEU A 173 19.99 4.61 -5.70
C LEU A 173 18.83 4.87 -6.68
N GLY A 174 17.70 4.20 -6.48
CA GLY A 174 16.49 4.36 -7.27
C GLY A 174 16.28 3.27 -8.32
N VAL A 175 15.52 3.60 -9.38
CA VAL A 175 15.16 2.63 -10.42
C VAL A 175 16.25 2.59 -11.50
N LEU A 176 17.00 1.49 -11.55
CA LEU A 176 18.06 1.23 -12.53
C LEU A 176 17.52 0.42 -13.70
N ASN A 177 17.74 0.86 -14.93
CA ASN A 177 17.35 0.10 -16.12
C ASN A 177 18.54 -0.73 -16.63
N VAL A 178 18.46 -2.04 -16.47
CA VAL A 178 19.49 -2.99 -16.92
C VAL A 178 19.10 -3.53 -18.28
N THR A 179 19.97 -3.34 -19.29
CA THR A 179 19.76 -3.81 -20.66
C THR A 179 20.78 -4.87 -21.05
N ILE A 180 20.30 -5.97 -21.62
CA ILE A 180 21.13 -7.08 -22.12
C ILE A 180 20.75 -7.35 -23.57
N SER A 181 21.77 -7.50 -24.43
CA SER A 181 21.61 -7.87 -25.83
C SER A 181 22.20 -9.25 -26.11
N ALA A 182 21.45 -10.10 -26.80
CA ALA A 182 21.91 -11.39 -27.31
C ALA A 182 21.89 -11.36 -28.85
N GLU A 183 23.03 -11.62 -29.48
CA GLU A 183 23.22 -11.63 -30.93
C GLU A 183 23.71 -12.99 -31.43
N ALA A 184 23.09 -13.51 -32.49
CA ALA A 184 23.65 -14.62 -33.26
C ALA A 184 24.78 -14.11 -34.18
N VAL A 185 26.01 -14.54 -33.92
CA VAL A 185 27.22 -14.10 -34.62
C VAL A 185 27.75 -15.16 -35.59
N GLN A 186 28.41 -14.71 -36.66
CA GLN A 186 29.13 -15.60 -37.57
C GLN A 186 30.38 -16.16 -36.87
N SER A 187 30.58 -17.47 -36.93
CA SER A 187 31.76 -18.13 -36.37
C SER A 187 32.31 -19.19 -37.33
N HIS A 188 33.64 -19.30 -37.39
CA HIS A 188 34.36 -20.33 -38.15
C HIS A 188 34.52 -21.64 -37.34
N ALA A 189 34.23 -21.60 -36.04
CA ALA A 189 34.22 -22.79 -35.18
C ALA A 189 32.92 -23.58 -35.41
N ALA A 190 33.05 -24.90 -35.61
CA ALA A 190 31.89 -25.78 -35.68
C ALA A 190 31.29 -25.96 -34.28
N CYS A 191 29.98 -25.82 -34.17
CA CYS A 191 29.23 -26.19 -32.97
C CYS A 191 28.71 -27.61 -33.19
N ASP A 192 29.13 -28.56 -32.36
CA ASP A 192 28.69 -29.97 -32.44
C ASP A 192 28.88 -30.60 -33.84
N ASN A 193 30.01 -30.28 -34.49
CA ASN A 193 30.35 -30.67 -35.87
C ASN A 193 29.42 -30.11 -36.98
N GLU A 194 28.51 -29.18 -36.65
CA GLU A 194 27.69 -28.44 -37.61
C GLU A 194 28.23 -27.02 -37.85
N ILE A 195 27.98 -26.50 -39.07
CA ILE A 195 28.29 -25.12 -39.42
C ILE A 195 27.25 -24.20 -38.74
N VAL A 196 27.75 -23.22 -37.99
CA VAL A 196 26.92 -22.20 -37.34
C VAL A 196 26.09 -21.44 -38.37
N SER A 197 24.77 -21.38 -38.14
CA SER A 197 23.86 -20.58 -38.95
C SER A 197 23.58 -19.23 -38.29
N VAL A 198 23.49 -18.16 -39.10
CA VAL A 198 23.01 -16.85 -38.63
C VAL A 198 21.64 -16.60 -39.25
N PRO A 199 20.56 -16.48 -38.44
CA PRO A 199 19.22 -16.24 -38.97
C PRO A 199 19.11 -14.82 -39.51
N GLU A 200 18.41 -14.63 -40.63
CA GLU A 200 18.15 -13.30 -41.21
C GLU A 200 17.16 -12.47 -40.37
N ARG A 201 16.31 -13.12 -39.56
CA ARG A 201 15.33 -12.49 -38.67
C ARG A 201 15.50 -13.00 -37.24
N GLY A 202 15.39 -12.11 -36.26
CA GLY A 202 15.64 -12.44 -34.85
C GLY A 202 17.12 -12.64 -34.54
N ARG A 203 18.02 -12.06 -35.36
CA ARG A 203 19.47 -12.12 -35.16
C ARG A 203 19.90 -11.50 -33.82
N ILE A 204 19.25 -10.41 -33.42
CA ILE A 204 19.55 -9.68 -32.18
C ILE A 204 18.25 -9.58 -31.38
N ASP A 205 18.34 -9.87 -30.10
CA ASP A 205 17.30 -9.65 -29.12
C ASP A 205 17.82 -8.77 -27.99
N ILE A 206 17.01 -7.82 -27.51
CA ILE A 206 17.39 -6.83 -26.50
C ILE A 206 16.30 -6.76 -25.44
N VAL A 207 16.68 -6.98 -24.19
CA VAL A 207 15.77 -6.95 -23.05
C VAL A 207 16.24 -5.93 -22.03
N THR A 208 15.32 -5.04 -21.63
CA THR A 208 15.52 -4.07 -20.55
C THR A 208 14.63 -4.42 -19.37
N ARG A 209 15.19 -4.45 -18.16
CA ARG A 209 14.47 -4.67 -16.91
C ARG A 209 14.81 -3.57 -15.91
N SER A 210 13.80 -3.09 -15.20
CA SER A 210 13.96 -2.09 -14.15
C SER A 210 14.21 -2.76 -12.80
N LEU A 211 15.21 -2.27 -12.07
CA LEU A 211 15.69 -2.76 -10.79
C LEU A 211 15.55 -1.65 -9.76
N LEU A 212 14.77 -1.84 -8.69
CA LEU A 212 14.68 -0.84 -7.62
C LEU A 212 15.78 -1.07 -6.57
N VAL A 213 16.68 -0.10 -6.45
CA VAL A 213 17.72 0.00 -5.42
C VAL A 213 17.26 1.02 -4.36
N LYS A 214 17.06 0.59 -3.11
CA LYS A 214 16.62 1.45 -1.99
C LYS A 214 17.79 2.21 -1.37
N ALA A 215 17.78 2.60 -0.10
CA ALA A 215 18.97 3.00 0.65
C ALA A 215 19.12 2.06 1.86
N GLU A 216 20.30 1.90 2.43
CA GLU A 216 20.47 1.16 3.71
C GLU A 216 19.85 1.93 4.87
N GLY A 217 19.71 1.25 6.01
CA GLY A 217 19.20 1.85 7.23
C GLY A 217 17.70 2.11 7.22
N THR A 218 17.26 2.98 8.13
CA THR A 218 15.85 3.34 8.31
C THR A 218 15.57 4.67 7.63
N GLU A 219 14.53 4.72 6.80
CA GLU A 219 14.06 5.95 6.17
C GLU A 219 13.31 6.80 7.20
N GLU A 220 13.81 8.01 7.42
CA GLU A 220 13.20 9.05 8.22
C GLU A 220 12.60 10.12 7.31
N THR A 221 11.53 10.75 7.80
CA THR A 221 10.84 11.81 7.06
C THR A 221 10.54 12.98 7.99
N GLU A 222 11.07 14.15 7.65
CA GLU A 222 10.71 15.41 8.26
C GLU A 222 9.72 16.17 7.38
N THR A 223 8.68 16.74 7.98
CA THR A 223 7.65 17.48 7.25
C THR A 223 7.35 18.83 7.90
N TYR A 224 7.26 19.85 7.05
CA TYR A 224 6.88 21.21 7.42
C TYR A 224 5.61 21.58 6.68
N ASN A 225 4.54 21.88 7.43
CA ASN A 225 3.21 22.13 6.86
C ASN A 225 2.73 23.55 7.18
N TRP A 226 2.04 24.17 6.22
CA TRP A 226 1.39 25.46 6.41
C TRP A 226 0.01 25.47 5.75
N LEU A 227 -0.94 26.12 6.42
CA LEU A 227 -2.20 26.54 5.84
C LEU A 227 -2.22 28.07 5.76
N LEU A 228 -2.16 28.60 4.55
CA LEU A 228 -2.05 30.03 4.28
C LEU A 228 -3.29 30.51 3.52
N CYS A 229 -4.07 31.36 4.17
CA CYS A 229 -5.31 31.94 3.63
C CYS A 229 -5.13 33.46 3.45
N PRO A 230 -4.63 33.92 2.28
CA PRO A 230 -4.46 35.34 2.01
C PRO A 230 -5.82 36.05 1.83
N SER A 231 -5.88 37.31 2.25
CA SER A 231 -7.06 38.17 2.12
C SER A 231 -6.89 39.19 0.99
N GLY A 232 -6.67 38.72 -0.24
CA GLY A 232 -6.63 39.50 -1.49
C GLY A 232 -5.46 40.47 -1.62
N GLN A 233 -5.38 41.47 -0.74
CA GLN A 233 -4.39 42.55 -0.78
C GLN A 233 -3.05 42.20 -0.11
N TYR A 234 -3.03 41.22 0.80
CA TYR A 234 -1.85 40.88 1.59
C TYR A 234 -1.29 39.52 1.19
N SER A 235 0.02 39.47 0.93
CA SER A 235 0.75 38.21 0.79
C SER A 235 1.09 37.64 2.16
N LEU A 236 0.91 36.34 2.33
CA LEU A 236 1.41 35.61 3.50
C LEU A 236 2.74 34.96 3.15
N THR A 237 3.70 35.04 4.07
CA THR A 237 5.05 34.49 3.86
C THR A 237 5.48 33.70 5.08
N GLU A 238 6.07 32.53 4.84
CA GLU A 238 6.64 31.63 5.84
C GLU A 238 8.04 31.22 5.39
N GLU A 239 8.91 30.92 6.35
CA GLU A 239 10.29 30.50 6.08
C GLU A 239 10.61 29.23 6.86
N VAL A 240 11.43 28.37 6.26
CA VAL A 240 11.94 27.14 6.89
C VAL A 240 13.39 26.92 6.49
N GLU A 241 14.17 26.34 7.38
CA GLU A 241 15.53 25.89 7.09
C GLU A 241 15.55 24.36 7.15
N LEU A 242 15.91 23.73 6.03
CA LEU A 242 16.09 22.27 5.99
C LEU A 242 17.50 21.93 6.44
N GLN A 243 17.60 21.00 7.38
CA GLN A 243 18.87 20.53 7.92
C GLN A 243 18.91 19.00 7.82
N LEU A 244 20.09 18.43 7.66
CA LEU A 244 20.30 16.98 7.73
C LEU A 244 21.00 16.65 9.05
N PRO A 245 20.63 15.56 9.74
CA PRO A 245 21.34 15.14 10.93
C PRO A 245 22.78 14.75 10.61
N MET A 246 23.65 14.73 11.63
CA MET A 246 25.08 14.40 11.45
C MET A 246 25.32 12.98 10.92
N ILE A 247 24.39 12.06 11.14
CA ILE A 247 24.49 10.66 10.72
C ILE A 247 23.38 10.41 9.69
N VAL A 248 23.73 10.43 8.41
CA VAL A 248 22.84 10.16 7.26
C VAL A 248 23.58 9.29 6.26
N VAL A 249 22.85 8.36 5.63
CA VAL A 249 23.35 7.56 4.51
C VAL A 249 23.53 8.48 3.30
N GLU A 250 24.74 8.57 2.77
CA GLU A 250 25.05 9.45 1.64
C GLU A 250 24.16 9.16 0.43
N GLY A 251 23.67 10.23 -0.22
CA GLY A 251 22.78 10.14 -1.39
C GLY A 251 21.33 9.75 -1.10
N SER A 252 20.98 9.38 0.14
CA SER A 252 19.59 9.03 0.50
C SER A 252 18.66 10.23 0.64
N ALA A 253 19.22 11.42 0.89
CA ALA A 253 18.47 12.63 1.13
C ALA A 253 17.75 13.13 -0.13
N ARG A 254 16.45 13.39 0.00
CA ARG A 254 15.61 13.99 -1.05
C ARG A 254 14.60 14.94 -0.41
N ALA A 255 14.29 16.02 -1.10
CA ALA A 255 13.31 16.99 -0.62
C ALA A 255 12.25 17.25 -1.71
N SER A 256 11.00 17.39 -1.32
CA SER A 256 9.91 17.77 -2.22
C SER A 256 9.03 18.82 -1.59
N VAL A 257 8.40 19.62 -2.43
CA VAL A 257 7.36 20.56 -2.03
C VAL A 257 6.06 20.21 -2.72
N SER A 258 4.97 20.31 -1.96
CA SER A 258 3.63 19.99 -2.43
C SER A 258 2.62 21.04 -2.03
N VAL A 259 1.74 21.39 -2.97
CA VAL A 259 0.75 22.45 -2.84
C VAL A 259 -0.63 21.93 -3.20
N LEU A 260 -1.63 22.30 -2.39
CA LEU A 260 -3.04 21.95 -2.52
C LEU A 260 -3.91 23.17 -2.19
N GLY A 261 -5.10 23.26 -2.75
CA GLY A 261 -6.08 24.30 -2.40
C GLY A 261 -7.05 23.91 -1.29
N ASP A 262 -6.84 22.73 -0.71
CA ASP A 262 -7.78 22.08 0.19
C ASP A 262 -7.05 21.49 1.40
N ILE A 263 -7.58 21.68 2.60
CA ILE A 263 -6.93 21.21 3.84
C ILE A 263 -6.96 19.69 3.95
N LEU A 264 -7.91 19.02 3.29
CA LEU A 264 -7.99 17.56 3.18
C LEU A 264 -7.52 17.06 1.81
N GLY A 265 -7.05 17.95 0.92
CA GLY A 265 -6.53 17.58 -0.39
C GLY A 265 -5.39 16.56 -0.35
N ARG A 266 -4.59 16.55 0.73
CA ARG A 266 -3.47 15.62 0.91
C ARG A 266 -3.95 14.21 1.23
N ALA A 267 -4.95 14.09 2.11
CA ALA A 267 -5.67 12.85 2.36
C ALA A 267 -6.32 12.30 1.06
N LEU A 268 -6.64 13.19 0.11
CA LEU A 268 -7.25 12.86 -1.18
C LEU A 268 -6.25 12.56 -2.31
N LYS A 269 -4.99 13.04 -2.27
CA LYS A 269 -3.91 12.59 -3.21
C LYS A 269 -3.83 11.06 -3.21
N ASN A 270 -4.00 10.49 -2.03
CA ASN A 270 -3.98 9.06 -1.77
C ASN A 270 -5.40 8.47 -1.87
N LEU A 271 -6.17 8.72 -2.93
CA LEU A 271 -7.41 7.96 -3.17
C LEU A 271 -7.15 6.43 -3.27
N ASP A 272 -5.90 5.99 -3.46
CA ASP A 272 -5.44 4.59 -3.32
C ASP A 272 -4.79 4.27 -1.96
N GLY A 273 -4.37 5.28 -1.18
CA GLY A 273 -3.61 5.13 0.07
C GLY A 273 -4.25 5.68 1.35
N LEU A 274 -5.40 6.36 1.29
CA LEU A 274 -6.19 6.78 2.47
C LEU A 274 -7.68 6.45 2.30
N LEU A 275 -8.23 6.51 1.08
CA LEU A 275 -9.32 5.60 0.70
C LEU A 275 -8.73 4.20 0.56
N GLN A 276 -8.48 3.56 1.69
CA GLN A 276 -7.97 2.20 1.71
C GLN A 276 -9.13 1.22 1.73
N MET A 277 -8.97 0.12 1.00
CA MET A 277 -9.86 -1.03 1.15
C MET A 277 -9.69 -1.57 2.57
N PRO A 278 -10.74 -1.63 3.40
CA PRO A 278 -10.63 -2.18 4.74
C PRO A 278 -10.20 -3.65 4.71
N TYR A 279 -9.19 -4.00 5.49
CA TYR A 279 -8.65 -5.36 5.61
C TYR A 279 -8.26 -5.66 7.05
N GLY A 280 -7.80 -6.88 7.29
CA GLY A 280 -7.30 -7.29 8.59
C GLY A 280 -8.40 -7.62 9.59
N CYS A 281 -8.05 -7.60 10.88
CA CYS A 281 -8.94 -7.92 12.01
C CYS A 281 -9.98 -6.81 12.29
N GLY A 282 -10.88 -7.01 13.24
CA GLY A 282 -11.98 -6.07 13.53
C GLY A 282 -11.52 -4.66 13.93
N GLU A 283 -10.36 -4.54 14.57
CA GLU A 283 -9.74 -3.23 14.87
C GLU A 283 -9.21 -2.56 13.59
N GLN A 284 -8.41 -3.29 12.81
CA GLN A 284 -7.77 -2.79 11.58
C GLN A 284 -8.81 -2.41 10.51
N ASN A 285 -9.84 -3.23 10.37
CA ASN A 285 -10.92 -2.96 9.43
C ASN A 285 -11.63 -1.65 9.77
N MET A 286 -11.90 -1.38 11.07
CA MET A 286 -12.50 -0.12 11.50
C MET A 286 -11.56 1.08 11.39
N ALA A 287 -10.26 0.88 11.62
CA ALA A 287 -9.24 1.90 11.45
C ALA A 287 -9.20 2.47 10.02
N LEU A 288 -9.50 1.63 9.02
CA LEU A 288 -9.55 2.00 7.60
C LEU A 288 -10.96 2.42 7.15
N LEU A 289 -12.01 1.83 7.74
CA LEU A 289 -13.39 2.15 7.39
C LEU A 289 -13.77 3.57 7.83
N ALA A 290 -13.43 3.98 9.05
CA ALA A 290 -13.87 5.25 9.62
C ALA A 290 -13.36 6.49 8.83
N PRO A 291 -12.06 6.61 8.48
CA PRO A 291 -11.57 7.71 7.65
C PRO A 291 -12.31 7.84 6.31
N ASN A 292 -12.65 6.72 5.66
CA ASN A 292 -13.38 6.72 4.38
C ASN A 292 -14.75 7.40 4.50
N ILE A 293 -15.43 7.26 5.64
CA ILE A 293 -16.74 7.86 5.89
C ILE A 293 -16.62 9.37 6.02
N TYR A 294 -15.68 9.85 6.84
CA TYR A 294 -15.49 11.30 7.05
C TYR A 294 -14.98 12.01 5.80
N ILE A 295 -14.15 11.35 4.98
CA ILE A 295 -13.73 11.86 3.67
C ILE A 295 -14.92 11.99 2.73
N LEU A 296 -15.83 11.01 2.69
CA LEU A 296 -17.04 11.11 1.85
C LEU A 296 -17.99 12.21 2.34
N GLU A 297 -18.17 12.35 3.66
CA GLU A 297 -18.96 13.41 4.25
C GLU A 297 -18.38 14.79 3.90
N TYR A 298 -17.07 14.91 3.99
CA TYR A 298 -16.35 16.10 3.56
C TYR A 298 -16.60 16.46 2.09
N LEU A 299 -16.34 15.53 1.19
CA LEU A 299 -16.47 15.75 -0.25
C LEU A 299 -17.91 16.05 -0.65
N ARG A 300 -18.88 15.39 0.00
CA ARG A 300 -20.32 15.65 -0.21
C ARG A 300 -20.67 17.08 0.22
N ASN A 301 -20.27 17.47 1.42
CA ASN A 301 -20.67 18.75 2.00
C ASN A 301 -19.93 19.95 1.38
N THR A 302 -18.78 19.73 0.74
CA THR A 302 -18.06 20.76 -0.03
C THR A 302 -18.41 20.78 -1.52
N GLU A 303 -19.37 19.96 -1.97
CA GLU A 303 -19.73 19.82 -3.39
C GLU A 303 -18.57 19.35 -4.29
N GLN A 304 -17.55 18.69 -3.73
CA GLN A 304 -16.37 18.21 -4.45
C GLN A 304 -16.41 16.69 -4.74
N LEU A 305 -17.49 16.00 -4.38
CA LEU A 305 -17.65 14.55 -4.58
C LEU A 305 -17.96 14.21 -6.05
N THR A 306 -17.00 13.58 -6.73
CA THR A 306 -17.19 13.04 -8.09
C THR A 306 -17.83 11.64 -8.06
N SER A 307 -18.47 11.24 -9.16
CA SER A 307 -19.05 9.89 -9.30
C SER A 307 -18.01 8.78 -9.15
N ALA A 308 -16.83 8.96 -9.75
CA ALA A 308 -15.74 7.98 -9.66
C ALA A 308 -15.26 7.75 -8.22
N ILE A 309 -15.10 8.82 -7.43
CA ILE A 309 -14.72 8.73 -6.02
C ILE A 309 -15.84 8.06 -5.22
N ARG A 310 -17.10 8.46 -5.47
CA ARG A 310 -18.27 7.89 -4.81
C ARG A 310 -18.37 6.39 -5.03
N ASP A 311 -18.30 5.92 -6.28
CA ASP A 311 -18.43 4.51 -6.61
C ASP A 311 -17.32 3.66 -5.99
N LYS A 312 -16.09 4.18 -5.97
CA LYS A 312 -14.94 3.52 -5.33
C LYS A 312 -15.13 3.43 -3.82
N ALA A 313 -15.45 4.55 -3.18
CA ALA A 313 -15.62 4.61 -1.73
C ALA A 313 -16.83 3.78 -1.26
N THR A 314 -17.95 3.79 -1.99
CA THR A 314 -19.12 2.94 -1.71
C THR A 314 -18.76 1.45 -1.75
N LYS A 315 -17.92 1.01 -2.70
CA LYS A 315 -17.39 -0.38 -2.71
C LYS A 315 -16.55 -0.68 -1.47
N PHE A 316 -15.65 0.22 -1.08
CA PHE A 316 -14.82 0.04 0.12
C PHE A 316 -15.63 0.02 1.41
N LEU A 317 -16.60 0.92 1.55
CA LEU A 317 -17.51 0.94 2.70
C LEU A 317 -18.36 -0.34 2.77
N THR A 318 -18.87 -0.82 1.63
CA THR A 318 -19.69 -2.04 1.58
C THR A 318 -18.86 -3.27 1.95
N SER A 319 -17.64 -3.38 1.42
CA SER A 319 -16.71 -4.46 1.74
C SER A 319 -16.29 -4.42 3.21
N GLY A 320 -15.95 -3.25 3.74
CA GLY A 320 -15.57 -3.09 5.14
C GLY A 320 -16.72 -3.34 6.11
N TYR A 321 -17.96 -2.95 5.77
CA TYR A 321 -19.17 -3.31 6.53
C TYR A 321 -19.35 -4.83 6.59
N GLN A 322 -19.36 -5.51 5.44
CA GLN A 322 -19.52 -6.97 5.37
C GLN A 322 -18.40 -7.69 6.13
N ARG A 323 -17.16 -7.21 6.02
CA ARG A 323 -16.02 -7.76 6.75
C ARG A 323 -16.16 -7.57 8.25
N GLN A 324 -16.61 -6.39 8.70
CA GLN A 324 -16.77 -6.11 10.12
C GLN A 324 -17.81 -7.01 10.79
N LEU A 325 -18.85 -7.41 10.06
CA LEU A 325 -19.86 -8.34 10.56
C LEU A 325 -19.29 -9.73 10.92
N ASN A 326 -18.16 -10.14 10.34
CA ASN A 326 -17.48 -11.38 10.73
C ASN A 326 -16.91 -11.32 12.16
N TYR A 327 -16.75 -10.10 12.70
CA TYR A 327 -16.26 -9.86 14.06
C TYR A 327 -17.40 -9.54 15.05
N LYS A 328 -18.65 -9.62 14.59
CA LYS A 328 -19.85 -9.43 15.41
C LYS A 328 -20.22 -10.72 16.13
N HIS A 329 -20.50 -10.63 17.42
CA HIS A 329 -20.98 -11.73 18.24
C HIS A 329 -22.50 -11.92 18.08
N SER A 330 -23.00 -13.08 18.51
CA SER A 330 -24.43 -13.40 18.48
C SER A 330 -25.26 -12.48 19.37
N ASP A 331 -24.67 -11.93 20.44
CA ASP A 331 -25.32 -11.05 21.41
C ASP A 331 -25.34 -9.56 20.99
N GLY A 332 -24.65 -9.18 19.91
CA GLY A 332 -24.60 -7.77 19.47
C GLY A 332 -23.22 -7.11 19.55
N ALA A 333 -22.30 -7.68 20.33
CA ALA A 333 -20.98 -7.09 20.58
C ALA A 333 -20.03 -7.23 19.38
N TYR A 334 -18.95 -6.45 19.38
CA TYR A 334 -17.80 -6.64 18.50
C TYR A 334 -16.54 -6.92 19.31
N SER A 335 -15.66 -7.78 18.79
CA SER A 335 -14.30 -8.02 19.32
C SER A 335 -13.25 -8.00 18.22
N THR A 336 -11.97 -7.93 18.57
CA THR A 336 -10.86 -7.82 17.61
C THR A 336 -10.82 -8.99 16.63
N PHE A 337 -11.10 -10.21 17.09
CA PHE A 337 -11.01 -11.44 16.30
C PHE A 337 -12.37 -12.15 16.11
N GLY A 338 -13.47 -11.55 16.54
CA GLY A 338 -14.81 -12.16 16.47
C GLY A 338 -15.06 -13.30 17.47
N GLN A 339 -14.08 -13.58 18.33
CA GLN A 339 -14.17 -14.54 19.44
C GLN A 339 -13.75 -13.85 20.76
N GLY A 340 -13.97 -14.51 21.88
CA GLY A 340 -13.64 -13.99 23.21
C GLY A 340 -14.71 -13.07 23.80
N SER A 341 -14.34 -12.20 24.73
CA SER A 341 -15.25 -11.22 25.32
C SER A 341 -15.51 -10.03 24.39
N GLY A 342 -16.76 -9.58 24.32
CA GLY A 342 -17.14 -8.37 23.60
C GLY A 342 -16.46 -7.13 24.18
N ASN A 343 -16.04 -6.20 23.32
CA ASN A 343 -15.33 -5.00 23.72
C ASN A 343 -16.24 -3.77 23.69
N THR A 344 -16.45 -3.11 24.83
CA THR A 344 -17.41 -1.98 24.91
C THR A 344 -16.99 -0.78 24.08
N TRP A 345 -15.68 -0.47 24.03
CA TRP A 345 -15.15 0.65 23.24
C TRP A 345 -15.29 0.38 21.73
N LEU A 346 -14.86 -0.80 21.25
CA LEU A 346 -14.92 -1.14 19.82
C LEU A 346 -16.37 -1.22 19.34
N THR A 347 -17.25 -1.77 20.17
CA THR A 347 -18.69 -1.87 19.87
C THR A 347 -19.31 -0.48 19.69
N ALA A 348 -18.96 0.49 20.54
CA ALA A 348 -19.40 1.88 20.40
C ALA A 348 -18.79 2.56 19.17
N PHE A 349 -17.52 2.31 18.87
CA PHE A 349 -16.86 2.84 17.67
C PHE A 349 -17.48 2.31 16.36
N VAL A 350 -17.86 1.02 16.34
CA VAL A 350 -18.59 0.40 15.23
C VAL A 350 -19.97 1.02 15.10
N LEU A 351 -20.73 1.15 16.20
CA LEU A 351 -22.05 1.79 16.21
C LEU A 351 -21.98 3.19 15.59
N ARG A 352 -21.07 4.03 16.10
CA ARG A 352 -20.83 5.40 15.61
C ARG A 352 -20.56 5.42 14.11
N SER A 353 -19.61 4.61 13.66
CA SER A 353 -19.17 4.57 12.26
C SER A 353 -20.27 4.06 11.34
N PHE A 354 -20.98 2.99 11.73
CA PHE A 354 -22.06 2.43 10.92
C PHE A 354 -23.23 3.41 10.77
N SER A 355 -23.60 4.12 11.84
CA SER A 355 -24.63 5.15 11.79
C SER A 355 -24.26 6.28 10.81
N LYS A 356 -22.99 6.71 10.78
CA LYS A 356 -22.51 7.68 9.79
C LYS A 356 -22.47 7.09 8.37
N ALA A 357 -22.09 5.82 8.22
CA ALA A 357 -22.01 5.14 6.92
C ALA A 357 -23.38 4.97 6.23
N GLN A 358 -24.49 4.97 6.98
CA GLN A 358 -25.86 4.90 6.43
C GLN A 358 -26.17 6.00 5.40
N SER A 359 -25.44 7.12 5.46
CA SER A 359 -25.51 8.20 4.46
C SER A 359 -25.03 7.81 3.05
N PHE A 360 -24.24 6.74 2.93
CA PHE A 360 -23.52 6.38 1.69
C PHE A 360 -23.78 4.94 1.25
N ILE A 361 -24.04 4.02 2.18
CA ILE A 361 -24.31 2.61 1.93
C ILE A 361 -25.51 2.12 2.74
N TYR A 362 -26.12 1.02 2.30
CA TYR A 362 -27.14 0.34 3.10
C TYR A 362 -26.49 -0.41 4.27
N ILE A 363 -26.92 -0.08 5.48
CA ILE A 363 -26.59 -0.80 6.72
C ILE A 363 -27.91 -1.35 7.28
N ASP A 364 -27.92 -2.63 7.66
CA ASP A 364 -29.10 -3.27 8.22
C ASP A 364 -29.47 -2.63 9.58
N PRO A 365 -30.65 -2.00 9.72
CA PRO A 365 -31.09 -1.39 10.97
C PRO A 365 -31.17 -2.37 12.14
N LEU A 366 -31.41 -3.66 11.88
CA LEU A 366 -31.43 -4.69 12.92
C LEU A 366 -30.05 -4.86 13.55
N LYS A 367 -28.98 -4.78 12.74
CA LYS A 367 -27.60 -4.93 13.25
C LYS A 367 -27.19 -3.75 14.13
N ILE A 368 -27.61 -2.54 13.78
CA ILE A 368 -27.43 -1.36 14.64
C ILE A 368 -28.20 -1.55 15.95
N LYS A 369 -29.47 -1.97 15.88
CA LYS A 369 -30.30 -2.18 17.07
C LYS A 369 -29.72 -3.24 18.02
N GLU A 370 -29.31 -4.40 17.50
CA GLU A 370 -28.65 -5.47 18.28
C GLU A 370 -27.42 -4.92 19.03
N THR A 371 -26.59 -4.13 18.35
CA THR A 371 -25.39 -3.52 18.93
C THR A 371 -25.71 -2.46 19.98
N THR A 372 -26.73 -1.63 19.73
CA THR A 372 -27.19 -0.63 20.70
C THR A 372 -27.73 -1.31 21.96
N THR A 373 -28.63 -2.28 21.84
CA THR A 373 -29.21 -2.99 22.99
C THR A 373 -28.12 -3.67 23.84
N TRP A 374 -27.10 -4.26 23.20
CA TRP A 374 -25.98 -4.84 23.94
C TRP A 374 -25.23 -3.79 24.77
N LEU A 375 -25.00 -2.58 24.24
CA LEU A 375 -24.34 -1.50 24.97
C LEU A 375 -25.19 -1.03 26.15
N GLU A 376 -26.51 -0.90 25.96
CA GLU A 376 -27.47 -0.51 27.02
C GLU A 376 -27.40 -1.47 28.22
N GLU A 377 -27.29 -2.78 27.96
CA GLU A 377 -27.14 -3.81 29.01
C GLU A 377 -25.83 -3.68 29.81
N LYS A 378 -24.83 -2.94 29.32
CA LYS A 378 -23.55 -2.73 30.02
C LYS A 378 -23.51 -1.42 30.80
N GLN A 379 -24.63 -0.71 30.91
CA GLN A 379 -24.78 0.46 31.77
C GLN A 379 -24.99 0.03 33.24
N LYS A 380 -24.28 0.66 34.16
CA LYS A 380 -24.45 0.49 35.62
C LYS A 380 -25.64 1.32 36.12
N GLU A 381 -26.09 1.02 37.34
CA GLU A 381 -27.15 1.79 38.02
C GLU A 381 -26.83 3.28 38.19
N ASN A 382 -25.54 3.64 38.29
CA ASN A 382 -25.11 5.04 38.36
C ASN A 382 -25.10 5.77 37.00
N GLY A 383 -25.45 5.08 35.90
CA GLY A 383 -25.49 5.62 34.55
C GLY A 383 -24.18 5.49 33.75
N CYS A 384 -23.06 5.15 34.38
CA CYS A 384 -21.78 4.93 33.69
C CYS A 384 -21.69 3.53 33.07
N PHE A 385 -20.89 3.39 32.01
CA PHE A 385 -20.72 2.10 31.31
C PHE A 385 -19.55 1.29 31.86
N LEU A 386 -19.71 -0.04 31.84
CA LEU A 386 -18.65 -0.98 32.19
C LEU A 386 -17.56 -1.04 31.11
N ARG A 387 -16.30 -1.08 31.54
CA ARG A 387 -15.16 -1.39 30.66
C ARG A 387 -15.05 -2.91 30.52
N LEU A 388 -15.37 -3.43 29.34
CA LEU A 388 -15.27 -4.86 29.02
C LEU A 388 -14.39 -5.08 27.79
N GLY A 389 -13.72 -6.22 27.77
CA GLY A 389 -12.83 -6.64 26.69
C GLY A 389 -11.47 -5.93 26.71
N GLU A 390 -10.52 -6.55 26.03
CA GLU A 390 -9.20 -5.98 25.77
C GLU A 390 -9.13 -5.56 24.30
N LEU A 391 -8.38 -4.50 24.00
CA LEU A 391 -8.01 -4.16 22.63
C LEU A 391 -6.51 -4.34 22.50
N PHE A 392 -6.07 -4.79 21.34
CA PHE A 392 -4.65 -4.92 21.04
C PHE A 392 -4.07 -3.59 20.57
N ASN A 393 -4.85 -2.74 19.90
CA ASN A 393 -4.45 -1.38 19.56
C ASN A 393 -4.92 -0.34 20.60
N ASN A 394 -4.07 0.00 21.57
CA ASN A 394 -4.41 1.06 22.54
C ASN A 394 -4.49 2.46 21.89
N ARG A 395 -3.81 2.70 20.77
CA ARG A 395 -3.89 3.98 20.04
C ARG A 395 -5.23 4.18 19.33
N MET A 396 -6.02 3.11 19.11
CA MET A 396 -7.40 3.24 18.66
C MET A 396 -8.30 3.80 19.77
N LYS A 397 -8.04 3.50 21.05
CA LYS A 397 -8.81 4.10 22.15
C LYS A 397 -8.47 5.56 22.37
N GLY A 398 -7.29 6.00 21.95
CA GLY A 398 -6.80 7.33 22.24
C GLY A 398 -6.65 7.53 23.75
N GLY A 399 -7.09 8.68 24.25
CA GLY A 399 -7.10 8.97 25.70
C GLY A 399 -8.17 8.23 26.53
N VAL A 400 -8.98 7.35 25.94
CA VAL A 400 -10.03 6.62 26.67
C VAL A 400 -9.46 5.48 27.52
N SER A 401 -9.12 5.79 28.77
CA SER A 401 -8.50 4.84 29.71
C SER A 401 -9.39 4.42 30.89
N ASP A 402 -10.33 5.28 31.30
CA ASP A 402 -11.11 5.12 32.52
C ASP A 402 -12.62 5.02 32.24
N GLU A 403 -13.42 4.76 33.28
CA GLU A 403 -14.86 4.59 33.13
C GLU A 403 -15.58 5.87 32.69
N VAL A 404 -15.09 7.05 33.09
CA VAL A 404 -15.70 8.35 32.73
C VAL A 404 -15.44 8.65 31.27
N THR A 405 -14.20 8.51 30.81
CA THR A 405 -13.83 8.73 29.40
C THR A 405 -14.52 7.72 28.47
N LEU A 406 -14.66 6.46 28.91
CA LEU A 406 -15.41 5.45 28.15
C LEU A 406 -16.89 5.80 28.07
N THR A 407 -17.50 6.20 29.19
CA THR A 407 -18.89 6.63 29.23
C THR A 407 -19.11 7.83 28.31
N ALA A 408 -18.25 8.85 28.38
CA ALA A 408 -18.34 10.04 27.53
C ALA A 408 -18.25 9.71 26.04
N TYR A 409 -17.38 8.77 25.67
CA TYR A 409 -17.24 8.29 24.30
C TYR A 409 -18.46 7.51 23.79
N ILE A 410 -19.02 6.62 24.62
CA ILE A 410 -20.23 5.87 24.28
C ILE A 410 -21.42 6.83 24.13
N THR A 411 -21.59 7.76 25.06
CA THR A 411 -22.66 8.78 25.00
C THR A 411 -22.52 9.66 23.76
N ALA A 412 -21.31 10.13 23.43
CA ALA A 412 -21.07 10.88 22.19
C ALA A 412 -21.41 10.05 20.94
N SER A 413 -21.05 8.76 20.92
CA SER A 413 -21.36 7.83 19.83
C SER A 413 -22.87 7.61 19.64
N MET A 414 -23.63 7.53 20.74
CA MET A 414 -25.09 7.42 20.71
C MET A 414 -25.73 8.71 20.19
N LEU A 415 -25.29 9.87 20.66
CA LEU A 415 -25.77 11.17 20.21
C LEU A 415 -25.47 11.43 18.72
N GLU A 416 -24.26 11.07 18.26
CA GLU A 416 -23.91 11.15 16.84
C GLU A 416 -24.72 10.20 15.94
N SER A 417 -25.25 9.12 16.52
CA SER A 417 -26.15 8.16 15.87
C SER A 417 -27.61 8.65 15.88
N ASN A 418 -27.87 9.92 16.21
CA ASN A 418 -29.18 10.56 16.31
C ASN A 418 -30.11 9.97 17.39
N MET A 419 -29.55 9.37 18.45
CA MET A 419 -30.34 8.99 19.61
C MET A 419 -30.78 10.25 20.38
N SER A 420 -32.04 10.26 20.85
CA SER A 420 -32.58 11.42 21.58
C SER A 420 -31.89 11.59 22.93
N VAL A 421 -31.66 12.83 23.34
CA VAL A 421 -31.19 13.18 24.69
C VAL A 421 -32.20 12.73 25.76
N SER A 422 -33.49 12.62 25.40
CA SER A 422 -34.55 12.12 26.27
C SER A 422 -34.54 10.60 26.46
N ASP A 423 -33.70 9.87 25.73
CA ASP A 423 -33.56 8.44 25.91
C ASP A 423 -33.06 8.13 27.34
N PRO A 424 -33.68 7.18 28.06
CA PRO A 424 -33.30 6.87 29.45
C PRO A 424 -31.82 6.53 29.62
N VAL A 425 -31.21 5.85 28.65
CA VAL A 425 -29.81 5.41 28.71
C VAL A 425 -28.90 6.62 28.52
N VAL A 426 -29.19 7.47 27.52
CA VAL A 426 -28.43 8.70 27.27
C VAL A 426 -28.54 9.66 28.45
N ASN A 427 -29.75 9.89 28.97
CA ASN A 427 -29.97 10.80 30.09
C ASN A 427 -29.28 10.33 31.38
N SER A 428 -29.32 9.02 31.66
CA SER A 428 -28.61 8.43 32.81
C SER A 428 -27.09 8.56 32.65
N SER A 429 -26.57 8.35 31.44
CA SER A 429 -25.14 8.52 31.16
C SER A 429 -24.69 9.98 31.32
N LEU A 430 -25.46 10.95 30.81
CA LEU A 430 -25.18 12.38 31.00
C LEU A 430 -25.21 12.78 32.48
N SER A 431 -26.10 12.18 33.27
CA SER A 431 -26.13 12.38 34.72
C SER A 431 -24.88 11.84 35.41
N CYS A 432 -24.37 10.67 35.01
CA CYS A 432 -23.08 10.16 35.49
C CYS A 432 -21.93 11.12 35.15
N LEU A 433 -21.88 11.58 33.89
CA LEU A 433 -20.83 12.47 33.40
C LEU A 433 -20.85 13.83 34.10
N ARG A 434 -22.03 14.39 34.43
CA ARG A 434 -22.13 15.64 35.20
C ARG A 434 -21.47 15.53 36.57
N ASN A 435 -21.64 14.41 37.27
CA ASN A 435 -21.03 14.21 38.58
C ASN A 435 -19.49 14.20 38.50
N SER A 436 -18.94 13.71 37.39
CA SER A 436 -17.49 13.69 37.13
C SER A 436 -16.90 15.05 36.73
N THR A 437 -17.72 16.07 36.43
CA THR A 437 -17.21 17.42 36.07
C THR A 437 -16.62 18.21 37.25
N SER A 438 -16.72 17.68 38.46
CA SER A 438 -16.09 18.25 39.64
C SER A 438 -14.56 18.12 39.64
N ASP A 439 -14.01 17.12 38.93
CA ASP A 439 -12.57 16.90 38.76
C ASP A 439 -12.16 17.15 37.30
N LEU A 440 -11.65 18.35 37.03
CA LEU A 440 -11.17 18.78 35.71
C LEU A 440 -9.63 18.75 35.61
N SER A 441 -8.98 17.88 36.40
CA SER A 441 -7.52 17.70 36.35
C SER A 441 -7.03 17.11 35.03
N ASN A 442 -7.85 16.29 34.38
CA ASN A 442 -7.54 15.65 33.12
C ASN A 442 -8.04 16.50 31.93
N THR A 443 -7.10 17.03 31.14
CA THR A 443 -7.40 17.88 29.97
C THR A 443 -8.14 17.10 28.89
N TYR A 444 -7.74 15.85 28.64
CA TYR A 444 -8.43 14.97 27.69
C TYR A 444 -9.88 14.71 28.07
N THR A 445 -10.14 14.33 29.32
CA THR A 445 -11.49 14.10 29.82
C THR A 445 -12.34 15.36 29.67
N THR A 446 -11.77 16.52 30.00
CA THR A 446 -12.46 17.82 29.86
C THR A 446 -12.84 18.10 28.40
N ALA A 447 -11.93 17.88 27.45
CA ALA A 447 -12.20 18.11 26.03
C ALA A 447 -13.28 17.17 25.47
N LEU A 448 -13.22 15.89 25.82
CA LEU A 448 -14.23 14.90 25.41
C LEU A 448 -15.59 15.23 26.02
N LEU A 449 -15.66 15.59 27.30
CA LEU A 449 -16.89 16.04 27.94
C LEU A 449 -17.46 17.29 27.29
N ALA A 450 -16.63 18.27 26.95
CA ALA A 450 -17.07 19.49 26.27
C ALA A 450 -17.75 19.14 24.94
N TYR A 451 -17.19 18.19 24.20
CA TYR A 451 -17.80 17.69 22.98
C TYR A 451 -19.11 16.94 23.24
N THR A 452 -19.14 15.99 24.17
CA THR A 452 -20.34 15.22 24.51
C THR A 452 -21.51 16.12 24.96
N PHE A 453 -21.26 17.11 25.83
CA PHE A 453 -22.29 18.06 26.26
C PHE A 453 -22.70 19.02 25.13
N THR A 454 -21.80 19.36 24.21
CA THR A 454 -22.16 20.11 23.00
C THR A 454 -23.16 19.32 22.14
N LEU A 455 -22.91 18.03 21.93
CA LEU A 455 -23.83 17.15 21.20
C LEU A 455 -25.19 16.99 21.92
N ALA A 456 -25.18 16.96 23.26
CA ALA A 456 -26.40 16.87 24.06
C ALA A 456 -27.21 18.18 24.10
N GLY A 457 -26.67 19.29 23.58
CA GLY A 457 -27.30 20.61 23.63
C GLY A 457 -27.22 21.32 24.99
N ASP A 458 -26.38 20.83 25.91
CA ASP A 458 -26.17 21.44 27.24
C ASP A 458 -25.13 22.58 27.13
N MET A 459 -25.61 23.75 26.71
CA MET A 459 -24.76 24.92 26.42
C MET A 459 -24.11 25.53 27.67
N GLU A 460 -24.71 25.33 28.85
CA GLU A 460 -24.17 25.83 30.12
C GLU A 460 -22.92 25.04 30.51
N MET A 461 -23.03 23.71 30.56
CA MET A 461 -21.89 22.83 30.84
C MET A 461 -20.80 22.95 29.77
N ARG A 462 -21.18 23.03 28.49
CA ARG A 462 -20.25 23.29 27.40
C ARG A 462 -19.42 24.55 27.66
N THR A 463 -20.07 25.66 28.01
CA THR A 463 -19.39 26.95 28.20
C THR A 463 -18.42 26.88 29.38
N LEU A 464 -18.83 26.25 30.48
CA LEU A 464 -17.96 26.04 31.65
C LEU A 464 -16.70 25.25 31.28
N LEU A 465 -16.86 24.14 30.54
CA LEU A 465 -15.74 23.27 30.15
C LEU A 465 -14.80 23.94 29.14
N LEU A 466 -15.34 24.65 28.13
CA LEU A 466 -14.53 25.39 27.16
C LEU A 466 -13.75 26.54 27.82
N GLN A 467 -14.34 27.26 28.78
CA GLN A 467 -13.63 28.29 29.54
C GLN A 467 -12.48 27.73 30.39
N HIS A 468 -12.63 26.51 30.92
CA HIS A 468 -11.54 25.83 31.61
C HIS A 468 -10.43 25.41 30.63
N LEU A 469 -10.80 24.85 29.47
CA LEU A 469 -9.86 24.49 28.42
C LEU A 469 -9.10 25.70 27.89
N ASP A 470 -9.73 26.86 27.73
CA ASP A 470 -9.07 28.09 27.30
C ASP A 470 -7.94 28.53 28.25
N LYS A 471 -8.07 28.26 29.56
CA LYS A 471 -7.00 28.54 30.54
C LYS A 471 -5.81 27.59 30.41
N MET A 472 -6.03 26.40 29.86
CA MET A 472 -5.00 25.37 29.65
C MET A 472 -4.44 25.39 28.22
N ALA A 473 -4.94 26.26 27.35
CA ALA A 473 -4.55 26.31 25.96
C ALA A 473 -3.09 26.79 25.81
N LEU A 474 -2.31 26.07 25.01
CA LEU A 474 -0.95 26.45 24.64
C LEU A 474 -0.98 27.32 23.38
N GLN A 475 -0.44 28.54 23.51
CA GLN A 475 -0.42 29.54 22.45
C GLN A 475 1.01 29.83 22.00
N GLU A 476 1.32 29.44 20.77
CA GLU A 476 2.63 29.69 20.12
C GLU A 476 2.41 30.22 18.70
N GLY A 477 2.99 31.38 18.37
CA GLY A 477 2.92 31.93 17.01
C GLY A 477 1.50 32.13 16.45
N GLY A 478 0.52 32.39 17.31
CA GLY A 478 -0.90 32.52 16.91
C GLY A 478 -1.63 31.19 16.70
N LEU A 479 -0.99 30.05 16.98
CA LEU A 479 -1.59 28.72 17.00
C LEU A 479 -2.23 28.44 18.36
N LEU A 480 -3.14 27.47 18.43
CA LEU A 480 -3.76 26.98 19.66
C LEU A 480 -3.77 25.46 19.66
N HIS A 481 -3.39 24.86 20.78
CA HIS A 481 -3.46 23.41 21.00
C HIS A 481 -3.49 23.07 22.50
N TRP A 482 -3.77 21.80 22.80
CA TRP A 482 -3.87 21.28 24.16
C TRP A 482 -3.06 20.00 24.34
N THR A 483 -2.56 19.81 25.56
CA THR A 483 -1.74 18.66 25.97
C THR A 483 -2.13 18.22 27.39
N GLN A 484 -1.93 16.94 27.72
CA GLN A 484 -2.29 16.40 29.03
C GLN A 484 -1.32 16.79 30.17
N THR A 485 0.00 16.81 29.92
CA THR A 485 1.01 17.34 30.86
C THR A 485 2.13 18.07 30.11
N SER A 486 2.83 18.99 30.78
CA SER A 486 3.89 19.81 30.18
C SER A 486 5.23 19.10 29.95
N SER A 487 5.43 17.90 30.51
CA SER A 487 6.70 17.15 30.37
C SER A 487 6.58 15.77 29.70
N GLU A 488 5.36 15.24 29.51
CA GLU A 488 5.14 14.00 28.78
C GLU A 488 3.84 14.10 27.98
N THR A 489 3.93 14.23 26.66
CA THR A 489 2.79 13.91 25.78
C THR A 489 3.26 13.24 24.50
N SER A 490 2.60 12.14 24.16
CA SER A 490 2.60 11.66 22.78
C SER A 490 1.91 12.72 21.91
N ALA A 491 2.55 13.13 20.82
CA ALA A 491 1.96 14.10 19.87
C ALA A 491 0.54 13.71 19.42
N SER A 492 0.26 12.39 19.41
CA SER A 492 -1.04 11.81 19.09
C SER A 492 -2.17 12.26 20.04
N LEU A 493 -1.93 12.24 21.35
CA LEU A 493 -2.94 12.63 22.32
C LEU A 493 -3.24 14.14 22.22
N ALA A 494 -2.23 14.96 21.95
CA ALA A 494 -2.42 16.40 21.76
C ALA A 494 -3.31 16.72 20.53
N VAL A 495 -3.15 15.95 19.44
CA VAL A 495 -4.01 16.03 18.25
C VAL A 495 -5.45 15.66 18.59
N GLU A 496 -5.66 14.57 19.33
CA GLU A 496 -7.00 14.13 19.71
C GLU A 496 -7.72 15.15 20.61
N ILE A 497 -7.06 15.63 21.68
CA ILE A 497 -7.61 16.64 22.59
C ILE A 497 -8.01 17.89 21.79
N SER A 498 -7.08 18.43 21.00
CA SER A 498 -7.30 19.64 20.22
C SER A 498 -8.43 19.47 19.19
N SER A 499 -8.59 18.26 18.64
CA SER A 499 -9.67 17.94 17.71
C SER A 499 -11.04 17.87 18.40
N TYR A 500 -11.15 17.34 19.63
CA TYR A 500 -12.39 17.41 20.41
C TYR A 500 -12.76 18.84 20.79
N VAL A 501 -11.79 19.69 21.17
CA VAL A 501 -12.05 21.11 21.42
C VAL A 501 -12.56 21.81 20.16
N LEU A 502 -11.96 21.52 19.01
CA LEU A 502 -12.41 22.03 17.72
C LEU A 502 -13.84 21.57 17.39
N LEU A 503 -14.16 20.29 17.59
CA LEU A 503 -15.50 19.74 17.39
C LEU A 503 -16.53 20.39 18.32
N ALA A 504 -16.22 20.55 19.61
CA ALA A 504 -17.08 21.24 20.58
C ALA A 504 -17.30 22.73 20.24
N SER A 505 -16.29 23.36 19.65
CA SER A 505 -16.38 24.76 19.19
C SER A 505 -17.27 24.90 17.96
N LEU A 506 -17.12 23.99 16.97
CA LEU A 506 -17.81 24.06 15.68
C LEU A 506 -19.22 23.45 15.65
N SER A 507 -19.54 22.57 16.59
CA SER A 507 -20.84 21.88 16.64
C SER A 507 -21.95 22.74 17.25
N ALA A 508 -21.61 23.88 17.86
CA ALA A 508 -22.60 24.85 18.31
C ALA A 508 -23.18 25.64 17.12
N SER A 509 -24.45 26.02 17.21
CA SER A 509 -25.13 26.87 16.22
C SER A 509 -25.93 27.96 16.94
N PRO A 510 -25.87 29.23 16.49
CA PRO A 510 -25.11 29.76 15.35
C PRO A 510 -23.61 29.96 15.65
N LEU A 511 -22.78 29.99 14.60
CA LEU A 511 -21.34 30.30 14.71
C LEU A 511 -21.08 31.77 14.36
N SER A 512 -20.30 32.47 15.19
CA SER A 512 -19.84 33.83 14.92
C SER A 512 -18.52 33.82 14.12
N THR A 513 -18.16 34.96 13.53
CA THR A 513 -16.84 35.15 12.90
C THR A 513 -15.70 35.02 13.90
N ALA A 514 -15.94 35.34 15.18
CA ALA A 514 -14.97 35.14 16.25
C ALA A 514 -14.74 33.65 16.54
N ASP A 515 -15.79 32.83 16.52
CA ASP A 515 -15.69 31.37 16.72
C ASP A 515 -14.92 30.69 15.58
N LEU A 516 -15.14 31.16 14.34
CA LEU A 516 -14.36 30.70 13.17
C LEU A 516 -12.91 31.16 13.27
N GLY A 517 -12.66 32.39 13.73
CA GLY A 517 -11.31 32.90 14.00
C GLY A 517 -10.57 32.05 15.04
N TYR A 518 -11.21 31.74 16.17
CA TYR A 518 -10.69 30.85 17.21
C TYR A 518 -10.40 29.45 16.64
N SER A 519 -11.37 28.86 15.95
CA SER A 519 -11.26 27.54 15.34
C SER A 519 -10.13 27.48 14.29
N SER A 520 -9.92 28.55 13.52
CA SER A 520 -8.85 28.62 12.52
C SER A 520 -7.45 28.48 13.13
N ARG A 521 -7.24 28.95 14.36
CA ARG A 521 -5.96 28.84 15.07
C ARG A 521 -5.64 27.40 15.47
N ILE A 522 -6.68 26.64 15.83
CA ILE A 522 -6.58 25.20 16.13
C ILE A 522 -6.33 24.41 14.84
N VAL A 523 -7.07 24.71 13.77
CA VAL A 523 -6.92 24.05 12.46
C VAL A 523 -5.53 24.24 11.88
N ARG A 524 -4.97 25.46 11.95
CA ARG A 524 -3.60 25.73 11.50
C ARG A 524 -2.57 24.89 12.27
N TRP A 525 -2.80 24.62 13.55
CA TRP A 525 -1.95 23.72 14.33
C TRP A 525 -2.15 22.26 13.93
N LEU A 526 -3.39 21.80 13.76
CA LEU A 526 -3.66 20.42 13.33
C LEU A 526 -3.05 20.13 11.94
N VAL A 527 -3.13 21.06 11.00
CA VAL A 527 -2.47 20.93 9.69
C VAL A 527 -0.95 20.83 9.85
N LYS A 528 -0.35 21.48 10.86
CA LYS A 528 1.07 21.30 11.19
C LYS A 528 1.43 19.86 11.58
N GLN A 529 0.52 19.16 12.26
CA GLN A 529 0.72 17.79 12.74
C GLN A 529 0.44 16.71 11.68
N GLN A 530 -0.01 17.07 10.47
CA GLN A 530 -0.27 16.08 9.41
C GLN A 530 1.03 15.49 8.86
N ASN A 531 1.05 14.17 8.67
CA ASN A 531 2.14 13.49 8.00
C ASN A 531 2.09 13.68 6.47
N SER A 532 3.09 13.16 5.76
CA SER A 532 3.21 13.25 4.29
C SER A 532 2.02 12.64 3.53
N TYR A 533 1.30 11.71 4.15
CA TYR A 533 0.15 11.02 3.57
C TYR A 533 -1.20 11.70 3.87
N GLY A 534 -1.23 12.74 4.71
CA GLY A 534 -2.44 13.44 5.13
C GLY A 534 -3.16 12.83 6.33
N GLY A 535 -2.59 11.80 6.95
CA GLY A 535 -3.01 11.27 8.24
C GLY A 535 -2.23 11.88 9.41
N PHE A 536 -2.45 11.34 10.61
CA PHE A 536 -1.76 11.73 11.84
C PHE A 536 -1.02 10.52 12.42
N SER A 537 -0.55 10.65 13.66
CA SER A 537 0.33 9.65 14.28
C SER A 537 -0.38 8.36 14.65
N SER A 538 -1.70 8.35 14.88
CA SER A 538 -2.49 7.16 15.26
C SER A 538 -3.80 6.99 14.48
N THR A 539 -4.49 5.88 14.72
CA THR A 539 -5.83 5.68 14.16
C THR A 539 -6.83 6.67 14.73
N GLN A 540 -6.85 6.82 16.05
CA GLN A 540 -7.87 7.62 16.73
C GLN A 540 -7.68 9.11 16.49
N ASP A 541 -6.44 9.60 16.58
CA ASP A 541 -6.15 11.01 16.31
C ASP A 541 -6.50 11.37 14.86
N THR A 542 -6.22 10.46 13.90
CA THR A 542 -6.55 10.64 12.49
C THR A 542 -8.06 10.68 12.30
N VAL A 543 -8.81 9.77 12.92
CA VAL A 543 -10.27 9.72 12.79
C VAL A 543 -10.92 11.00 13.33
N VAL A 544 -10.57 11.41 14.56
CA VAL A 544 -11.17 12.58 15.20
C VAL A 544 -10.70 13.87 14.52
N ALA A 545 -9.42 13.97 14.12
CA ALA A 545 -8.92 15.14 13.40
C ALA A 545 -9.53 15.27 12.00
N LEU A 546 -9.69 14.17 11.24
CA LEU A 546 -10.38 14.21 9.95
C LEU A 546 -11.85 14.60 10.11
N GLN A 547 -12.52 14.12 11.16
CA GLN A 547 -13.88 14.56 11.48
C GLN A 547 -13.92 16.07 11.80
N ALA A 548 -13.00 16.57 12.63
CA ALA A 548 -12.95 17.98 13.01
C ALA A 548 -12.61 18.90 11.83
N LEU A 549 -11.60 18.52 11.03
CA LEU A 549 -11.18 19.24 9.83
C LEU A 549 -12.24 19.21 8.73
N SER A 550 -12.93 18.09 8.55
CA SER A 550 -14.05 18.01 7.60
C SER A 550 -15.17 18.94 8.04
N LEU A 551 -15.59 18.91 9.31
CA LEU A 551 -16.60 19.81 9.85
C LEU A 551 -16.20 21.28 9.67
N TYR A 552 -14.98 21.66 10.08
CA TYR A 552 -14.47 23.03 9.89
C TYR A 552 -14.57 23.47 8.44
N SER A 553 -14.09 22.62 7.53
CA SER A 553 -14.09 22.94 6.10
C SER A 553 -15.49 23.16 5.56
N THR A 554 -16.51 22.41 6.02
CA THR A 554 -17.91 22.69 5.62
C THR A 554 -18.41 24.07 6.06
N LYS A 555 -17.83 24.66 7.12
CA LYS A 555 -18.21 25.98 7.64
C LYS A 555 -17.47 27.13 6.95
N VAL A 556 -16.25 26.89 6.47
CA VAL A 556 -15.41 27.92 5.83
C VAL A 556 -15.26 27.77 4.32
N PHE A 557 -15.87 26.75 3.72
CA PHE A 557 -15.73 26.46 2.31
C PHE A 557 -16.24 27.63 1.45
N SER A 558 -15.37 28.16 0.59
CA SER A 558 -15.71 29.04 -0.52
C SER A 558 -15.47 28.32 -1.85
N LYS A 559 -16.43 28.51 -2.78
CA LYS A 559 -16.35 28.00 -4.15
C LYS A 559 -15.46 28.86 -5.04
N GLU A 560 -15.42 30.16 -4.75
CA GLU A 560 -14.65 31.16 -5.49
C GLU A 560 -13.30 31.45 -4.81
N GLY A 561 -12.32 31.85 -5.63
CA GLY A 561 -11.00 32.28 -5.20
C GLY A 561 -9.87 31.67 -6.04
N SER A 562 -8.76 32.39 -6.10
CA SER A 562 -7.52 31.91 -6.71
C SER A 562 -6.32 32.44 -5.95
N SER A 563 -5.31 31.61 -5.77
CA SER A 563 -4.04 31.98 -5.15
C SER A 563 -2.86 31.39 -5.89
N THR A 564 -1.78 32.14 -5.94
CA THR A 564 -0.48 31.71 -6.45
C THR A 564 0.47 31.49 -5.29
N VAL A 565 1.08 30.31 -5.23
CA VAL A 565 2.08 29.91 -4.24
C VAL A 565 3.45 29.94 -4.91
N THR A 566 4.38 30.70 -4.33
CA THR A 566 5.77 30.79 -4.79
C THR A 566 6.69 30.24 -3.72
N VAL A 567 7.50 29.25 -4.08
CA VAL A 567 8.51 28.62 -3.21
C VAL A 567 9.88 29.00 -3.74
N LYS A 568 10.65 29.75 -2.95
CA LYS A 568 12.01 30.20 -3.31
C LYS A 568 13.03 29.27 -2.67
N SER A 569 13.95 28.76 -3.48
CA SER A 569 15.02 27.83 -3.07
C SER A 569 16.26 28.60 -2.60
N PRO A 570 17.11 27.97 -1.76
CA PRO A 570 18.37 28.55 -1.31
C PRO A 570 19.30 28.95 -2.46
N SER A 571 19.34 28.15 -3.53
CA SER A 571 20.12 28.38 -4.75
C SER A 571 19.60 29.52 -5.65
N GLY A 572 18.48 30.16 -5.27
CA GLY A 572 17.83 31.21 -6.07
C GLY A 572 16.82 30.68 -7.10
N GLY A 573 16.63 29.36 -7.18
CA GLY A 573 15.52 28.77 -7.93
C GLY A 573 14.15 29.16 -7.38
N GLN A 574 13.11 29.14 -8.21
CA GLN A 574 11.74 29.35 -7.75
C GLN A 574 10.78 28.35 -8.39
N HIS A 575 9.82 27.87 -7.59
CA HIS A 575 8.71 27.06 -8.05
C HIS A 575 7.40 27.83 -7.83
N VAL A 576 6.57 27.91 -8.86
CA VAL A 576 5.28 28.61 -8.83
C VAL A 576 4.17 27.58 -9.03
N PHE A 577 3.15 27.66 -8.18
CA PHE A 577 1.96 26.82 -8.21
C PHE A 577 0.72 27.69 -8.22
N ASP A 578 -0.25 27.34 -9.05
CA ASP A 578 -1.54 28.03 -9.08
C ASP A 578 -2.61 27.16 -8.44
N VAL A 579 -3.39 27.77 -7.56
CA VAL A 579 -4.52 27.17 -6.85
C VAL A 579 -5.78 27.94 -7.23
N ASN A 580 -6.73 27.25 -7.82
CA ASN A 580 -8.01 27.77 -8.27
C ASN A 580 -9.11 26.72 -8.07
N GLN A 581 -10.34 27.05 -8.45
CA GLN A 581 -11.49 26.17 -8.26
C GLN A 581 -11.35 24.81 -8.97
N ASN A 582 -10.70 24.76 -10.14
CA ASN A 582 -10.61 23.53 -10.95
C ASN A 582 -9.51 22.58 -10.46
N ASN A 583 -8.52 23.09 -9.74
CA ASN A 583 -7.37 22.32 -9.27
C ASN A 583 -7.23 22.32 -7.74
N LYS A 584 -8.29 22.68 -7.01
CA LYS A 584 -8.31 22.75 -5.54
C LYS A 584 -7.94 21.42 -4.87
N LEU A 585 -8.44 20.31 -5.43
CA LEU A 585 -8.10 18.94 -5.02
C LEU A 585 -6.88 18.36 -5.74
N LEU A 586 -6.35 19.04 -6.76
CA LEU A 586 -5.21 18.55 -7.51
C LEU A 586 -3.97 18.66 -6.66
N TYR A 587 -3.37 17.52 -6.36
CA TYR A 587 -2.10 17.46 -5.70
C TYR A 587 -0.98 17.85 -6.67
N GLN A 588 -0.28 18.94 -6.37
CA GLN A 588 0.83 19.44 -7.17
C GLN A 588 2.12 19.26 -6.39
N GLU A 589 3.07 18.49 -6.91
CA GLU A 589 4.38 18.26 -6.25
C GLU A 589 5.53 18.50 -7.21
N ARG A 590 6.64 18.98 -6.64
CA ARG A 590 7.92 19.18 -7.31
C ARG A 590 9.03 18.68 -6.41
N GLN A 591 9.97 17.96 -7.00
CA GLN A 591 11.23 17.61 -6.34
C GLN A 591 12.10 18.85 -6.27
N LEU A 592 12.71 19.08 -5.10
CA LEU A 592 13.61 20.19 -4.84
C LEU A 592 15.05 19.74 -5.09
N GLN A 593 15.87 20.63 -5.65
CA GLN A 593 17.29 20.34 -5.91
C GLN A 593 18.12 20.47 -4.63
N ASP A 594 17.86 21.48 -3.81
CA ASP A 594 18.62 21.71 -2.58
C ASP A 594 17.96 20.95 -1.42
N VAL A 595 18.65 19.96 -0.87
CA VAL A 595 18.17 19.18 0.29
C VAL A 595 18.46 19.84 1.63
N VAL A 596 19.26 20.91 1.64
CA VAL A 596 19.64 21.70 2.83
C VAL A 596 19.56 23.18 2.48
N GLY A 597 19.14 24.00 3.44
CA GLY A 597 19.14 25.46 3.33
C GLY A 597 17.78 26.10 3.55
N LYS A 598 17.75 27.43 3.45
CA LYS A 598 16.57 28.25 3.74
C LYS A 598 15.62 28.37 2.55
N TYR A 599 14.39 27.94 2.74
CA TYR A 599 13.27 28.08 1.82
C TYR A 599 12.29 29.16 2.29
N THR A 600 11.73 29.90 1.32
CA THR A 600 10.67 30.89 1.59
C THR A 600 9.42 30.53 0.78
N VAL A 601 8.28 30.42 1.46
CA VAL A 601 6.97 30.15 0.86
C VAL A 601 6.13 31.42 0.93
N GLU A 602 5.66 31.89 -0.23
CA GLU A 602 4.86 33.10 -0.37
C GLU A 602 3.52 32.78 -1.06
N VAL A 603 2.40 33.19 -0.47
CA VAL A 603 1.05 32.96 -1.02
C VAL A 603 0.33 34.28 -1.23
N LYS A 604 -0.14 34.50 -2.46
CA LYS A 604 -0.89 35.71 -2.88
C LYS A 604 -2.21 35.30 -3.51
N GLY A 605 -3.28 36.03 -3.20
CA GLY A 605 -4.61 35.79 -3.78
C GLY A 605 -5.72 35.80 -2.74
N SER A 606 -6.79 35.05 -3.00
CA SER A 606 -7.98 34.98 -2.15
C SER A 606 -8.37 33.56 -1.70
N ALA A 607 -7.72 32.52 -2.23
CA ALA A 607 -7.95 31.14 -1.84
C ALA A 607 -6.92 30.65 -0.81
N CYS A 608 -7.34 29.82 0.14
CA CYS A 608 -6.41 29.13 1.02
C CYS A 608 -5.55 28.13 0.24
N ALA A 609 -4.27 28.03 0.59
CA ALA A 609 -3.35 27.02 0.10
C ALA A 609 -2.73 26.24 1.27
N SER A 610 -2.75 24.91 1.16
CA SER A 610 -2.03 23.98 2.02
C SER A 610 -0.71 23.63 1.35
N VAL A 611 0.39 23.97 2.00
CA VAL A 611 1.75 23.78 1.49
C VAL A 611 2.49 22.85 2.45
N GLN A 612 3.12 21.80 1.93
CA GLN A 612 4.00 20.92 2.71
C GLN A 612 5.35 20.82 2.02
N LEU A 613 6.40 21.02 2.77
CA LEU A 613 7.76 20.67 2.40
C LEU A 613 8.14 19.40 3.17
N SER A 614 8.49 18.34 2.45
CA SER A 614 8.93 17.06 2.99
C SER A 614 10.37 16.77 2.64
N GLN A 615 11.15 16.35 3.63
CA GLN A 615 12.54 15.91 3.49
C GLN A 615 12.61 14.46 3.94
N HIS A 616 13.11 13.58 3.07
CA HIS A 616 13.31 12.17 3.36
C HIS A 616 14.80 11.88 3.32
N TYR A 617 15.30 11.09 4.27
CA TYR A 617 16.68 10.65 4.32
C TYR A 617 16.76 9.32 5.08
N ASN A 618 17.83 8.56 4.86
CA ASN A 618 18.06 7.33 5.61
C ASN A 618 19.12 7.56 6.68
N ILE A 619 18.88 7.02 7.87
CA ILE A 619 19.88 6.93 8.93
C ILE A 619 20.33 5.46 9.07
N PRO A 620 21.61 5.18 9.35
CA PRO A 620 22.06 3.83 9.70
C PRO A 620 21.21 3.28 10.86
N THR A 621 20.89 1.98 10.82
CA THR A 621 20.03 1.36 11.83
C THR A 621 20.59 1.62 13.24
N PRO A 622 19.84 2.29 14.13
CA PRO A 622 20.34 2.63 15.44
C PRO A 622 20.53 1.36 16.29
N THR A 623 21.72 1.22 16.90
CA THR A 623 22.07 0.13 17.83
C THR A 623 21.68 0.41 19.30
N VAL A 624 20.82 1.40 19.56
CA VAL A 624 20.53 1.90 20.91
C VAL A 624 19.14 1.43 21.38
N ASP A 625 19.08 0.99 22.63
CA ASP A 625 17.89 0.46 23.33
C ASP A 625 16.62 1.26 23.06
N THR A 626 15.72 0.66 22.28
CA THR A 626 14.30 1.01 22.29
C THR A 626 13.61 0.25 23.44
N SER A 627 12.32 0.49 23.65
CA SER A 627 11.54 -0.27 24.64
C SER A 627 11.44 -1.77 24.32
N LEU A 628 11.90 -2.18 23.14
CA LEU A 628 11.92 -3.55 22.67
C LEU A 628 13.37 -4.01 22.49
N SER A 629 13.65 -5.26 22.82
CA SER A 629 14.96 -5.87 22.56
C SER A 629 14.77 -7.26 21.99
N ILE A 630 15.52 -7.57 20.94
CA ILE A 630 15.57 -8.91 20.32
C ILE A 630 17.00 -9.46 20.39
N GLN A 631 17.12 -10.74 20.77
CA GLN A 631 18.38 -11.47 20.78
C GLN A 631 18.22 -12.81 20.06
N VAL A 632 19.23 -13.22 19.30
CA VAL A 632 19.23 -14.46 18.53
C VAL A 632 20.22 -15.45 19.15
N TYR A 633 19.75 -16.67 19.40
CA TYR A 633 20.54 -17.73 20.04
C TYR A 633 20.67 -18.97 19.14
N GLY A 634 21.92 -19.34 18.80
CA GLY A 634 22.34 -20.69 18.39
C GLY A 634 21.81 -21.24 17.05
N PHE A 635 22.15 -22.51 16.79
CA PHE A 635 21.88 -23.28 15.57
C PHE A 635 20.39 -23.52 15.24
N LEU A 636 19.47 -23.28 16.18
CA LEU A 636 18.02 -23.52 16.04
C LEU A 636 17.23 -22.23 15.76
N HIS A 637 17.92 -21.11 15.46
CA HIS A 637 17.32 -19.79 15.21
C HIS A 637 16.25 -19.44 16.28
N LEU A 638 16.68 -19.47 17.55
CA LEU A 638 15.82 -19.16 18.69
C LEU A 638 15.89 -17.65 18.97
N PHE A 639 14.75 -16.97 18.89
CA PHE A 639 14.62 -15.53 19.13
C PHE A 639 14.10 -15.28 20.54
N SER A 640 14.77 -14.41 21.31
CA SER A 640 14.30 -13.91 22.59
C SER A 640 13.86 -12.46 22.44
N ASN A 641 12.58 -12.20 22.70
CA ASN A 641 11.99 -10.87 22.63
C ASN A 641 11.64 -10.38 24.04
N ARG A 642 12.03 -9.15 24.38
CA ARG A 642 11.73 -8.54 25.68
C ARG A 642 11.26 -7.09 25.51
N TYR A 643 10.27 -6.72 26.32
CA TYR A 643 9.80 -5.34 26.46
C TYR A 643 10.30 -4.74 27.79
N GLY A 644 10.89 -3.55 27.72
CA GLY A 644 11.39 -2.75 28.84
C GLY A 644 10.76 -1.35 28.92
N GLY A 645 9.66 -1.09 28.22
CA GLY A 645 8.96 0.19 28.27
C GLY A 645 8.16 0.43 29.57
N LYS A 646 7.59 1.64 29.68
CA LYS A 646 6.88 2.11 30.89
C LYS A 646 5.51 1.44 31.11
N GLU A 647 4.89 0.89 30.07
CA GLU A 647 3.58 0.24 30.14
C GLU A 647 3.66 -1.19 30.72
N GLN A 648 2.53 -1.73 31.19
CA GLN A 648 2.49 -3.10 31.72
C GLN A 648 2.62 -4.18 30.63
N SER A 649 2.19 -3.88 29.41
CA SER A 649 2.32 -4.72 28.22
C SER A 649 2.40 -3.89 26.94
N THR A 650 2.93 -4.50 25.89
CA THR A 650 2.95 -3.94 24.53
C THR A 650 1.58 -4.03 23.86
N ASN A 651 1.41 -3.33 22.73
CA ASN A 651 0.33 -3.65 21.78
C ASN A 651 0.66 -4.97 21.04
N MET A 652 0.12 -5.16 19.84
CA MET A 652 0.51 -6.29 18.98
C MET A 652 1.93 -6.05 18.43
N ILE A 653 2.90 -6.87 18.84
CA ILE A 653 4.24 -6.86 18.28
C ILE A 653 4.27 -7.78 17.06
N ILE A 654 4.87 -7.30 15.97
CA ILE A 654 5.24 -8.11 14.83
C ILE A 654 6.73 -8.39 14.87
N VAL A 655 7.07 -9.66 14.70
CA VAL A 655 8.41 -10.10 14.32
C VAL A 655 8.42 -10.26 12.81
N ASP A 656 9.13 -9.38 12.12
CA ASP A 656 9.41 -9.41 10.68
C ASP A 656 10.83 -9.92 10.48
N MET A 657 10.92 -11.12 9.91
CA MET A 657 12.18 -11.82 9.73
C MET A 657 12.53 -11.90 8.26
N LYS A 658 13.55 -11.15 7.84
CA LYS A 658 14.05 -11.27 6.47
C LYS A 658 14.83 -12.56 6.33
N MET A 659 14.50 -13.35 5.31
CA MET A 659 15.25 -14.57 5.01
C MET A 659 16.64 -14.26 4.46
N LEU A 660 17.61 -15.09 4.84
CA LEU A 660 18.94 -15.12 4.23
C LEU A 660 18.85 -15.40 2.72
N SER A 661 19.75 -14.81 1.93
CA SER A 661 19.83 -15.03 0.49
C SER A 661 19.98 -16.53 0.19
N GLY A 662 19.03 -17.10 -0.58
CA GLY A 662 19.03 -18.52 -0.95
C GLY A 662 18.37 -19.48 0.06
N PHE A 663 17.76 -18.98 1.14
CA PHE A 663 17.06 -19.77 2.15
C PHE A 663 15.53 -19.59 2.08
N SER A 664 14.78 -20.61 2.52
CA SER A 664 13.32 -20.60 2.63
C SER A 664 12.84 -21.30 3.91
N PRO A 665 11.72 -20.88 4.53
CA PRO A 665 11.16 -21.53 5.71
C PRO A 665 10.63 -22.95 5.40
N HIS A 666 10.83 -23.90 6.32
CA HIS A 666 10.44 -25.31 6.14
C HIS A 666 8.93 -25.54 6.24
N PHE A 667 8.23 -24.82 7.14
CA PHE A 667 6.77 -24.89 7.31
C PHE A 667 6.16 -23.50 7.49
N CYS A 668 5.17 -23.17 6.65
CA CYS A 668 4.28 -22.02 6.85
C CYS A 668 3.06 -22.48 7.63
N PHE A 669 2.83 -21.93 8.83
CA PHE A 669 1.52 -22.07 9.46
C PHE A 669 0.47 -21.43 8.56
N SER A 670 -0.52 -22.22 8.14
CA SER A 670 -1.57 -21.87 7.18
C SER A 670 -2.50 -20.73 7.61
N ALA A 671 -2.26 -20.09 8.75
CA ALA A 671 -3.00 -18.94 9.25
C ALA A 671 -2.51 -17.59 8.71
N PHE A 672 -1.29 -17.52 8.14
CA PHE A 672 -0.73 -16.27 7.60
C PHE A 672 -0.28 -16.48 6.15
N HIS A 673 -0.71 -15.60 5.25
CA HIS A 673 -0.42 -15.70 3.82
C HIS A 673 1.07 -15.52 3.46
N ASN A 674 1.90 -15.04 4.40
CA ASN A 674 3.37 -14.95 4.30
C ASN A 674 4.01 -15.52 5.58
N CYS A 675 5.05 -16.34 5.43
CA CYS A 675 5.83 -16.95 6.52
C CYS A 675 6.72 -15.96 7.30
N ASP A 676 6.76 -14.69 6.90
CA ASP A 676 7.71 -13.70 7.41
C ASP A 676 7.23 -13.03 8.72
N PHE A 677 6.00 -13.35 9.18
CA PHE A 677 5.32 -12.59 10.22
C PHE A 677 4.78 -13.46 11.36
N PHE A 678 5.21 -13.19 12.59
CA PHE A 678 4.57 -13.67 13.81
C PHE A 678 4.03 -12.49 14.63
N SER A 679 2.76 -12.54 15.05
CA SER A 679 2.12 -11.51 15.86
C SER A 679 1.90 -11.99 17.30
N GLN A 680 2.40 -11.25 18.30
CA GLN A 680 2.17 -11.58 19.72
C GLN A 680 2.18 -10.32 20.61
N GLN A 681 1.48 -10.38 21.74
CA GLN A 681 1.59 -9.37 22.80
C GLN A 681 2.71 -9.75 23.78
N LEU A 682 3.66 -8.85 24.03
CA LEU A 682 4.72 -9.02 25.02
C LEU A 682 4.34 -8.33 26.34
N GLN A 683 4.54 -9.03 27.46
CA GLN A 683 4.44 -8.46 28.81
C GLN A 683 5.76 -7.83 29.23
N SER A 684 5.69 -6.77 30.04
CA SER A 684 6.88 -6.09 30.55
C SER A 684 7.79 -7.05 31.33
N ALA A 685 9.08 -7.02 31.03
CA ALA A 685 10.14 -7.82 31.66
C ALA A 685 10.07 -9.35 31.52
N VAL A 686 9.17 -9.92 30.68
CA VAL A 686 9.09 -11.37 30.43
C VAL A 686 9.65 -11.72 29.04
N PRO A 687 10.75 -12.49 28.94
CA PRO A 687 11.30 -12.92 27.66
C PRO A 687 10.42 -13.98 27.00
N HIS A 688 10.12 -13.79 25.72
CA HIS A 688 9.36 -14.75 24.90
C HIS A 688 10.27 -15.38 23.84
N TYR A 689 10.13 -16.70 23.64
CA TYR A 689 10.96 -17.49 22.74
C TYR A 689 10.20 -17.97 21.50
N CYS A 690 10.73 -17.73 20.30
CA CYS A 690 10.22 -18.24 19.03
C CYS A 690 11.32 -19.02 18.29
N SER A 691 10.97 -20.09 17.57
CA SER A 691 11.89 -20.89 16.75
C SER A 691 11.36 -21.01 15.32
N LEU A 692 12.23 -20.84 14.31
CA LEU A 692 11.89 -21.03 12.91
C LEU A 692 12.93 -21.88 12.19
N ASP A 693 12.49 -22.95 11.54
CA ASP A 693 13.34 -23.80 10.70
C ASP A 693 13.45 -23.22 9.28
N ILE A 694 14.67 -22.92 8.84
CA ILE A 694 14.99 -22.44 7.49
C ILE A 694 15.84 -23.46 6.73
N VAL A 695 15.62 -23.58 5.42
CA VAL A 695 16.27 -24.55 4.53
C VAL A 695 16.96 -23.81 3.39
N GLN A 696 18.21 -24.16 3.09
CA GLN A 696 18.94 -23.61 1.94
C GLN A 696 18.43 -24.22 0.63
N GLN A 697 17.87 -23.39 -0.25
CA GLN A 697 17.43 -23.79 -1.60
C GLN A 697 18.51 -23.53 -2.66
N LEU A 698 19.29 -22.46 -2.49
CA LEU A 698 20.32 -22.02 -3.43
C LEU A 698 21.63 -21.77 -2.68
N PRO A 699 22.77 -22.29 -3.15
CA PRO A 699 24.07 -21.98 -2.57
C PRO A 699 24.43 -20.52 -2.89
N VAL A 700 24.67 -19.73 -1.83
CA VAL A 700 25.09 -18.33 -1.92
C VAL A 700 26.46 -18.19 -1.26
N LYS A 701 27.40 -17.50 -1.93
CA LYS A 701 28.75 -17.23 -1.42
C LYS A 701 28.77 -15.88 -0.70
N ASN A 702 29.58 -15.76 0.35
CA ASN A 702 29.70 -14.54 1.19
C ASN A 702 28.36 -14.06 1.73
N LEU A 703 27.60 -14.99 2.34
CA LEU A 703 26.31 -14.70 2.95
C LEU A 703 26.46 -13.59 3.99
N LYS A 704 25.72 -12.49 3.85
CA LYS A 704 25.64 -11.48 4.91
C LYS A 704 24.54 -11.84 5.92
N PRO A 705 24.67 -11.37 7.16
CA PRO A 705 23.61 -11.47 8.14
C PRO A 705 22.30 -10.89 7.61
N ALA A 706 21.19 -11.57 7.89
CA ALA A 706 19.86 -11.06 7.61
C ALA A 706 19.30 -10.35 8.84
N VAL A 707 18.39 -9.41 8.62
CA VAL A 707 17.82 -8.59 9.69
C VAL A 707 16.53 -9.22 10.21
N VAL A 708 16.45 -9.39 11.53
CA VAL A 708 15.20 -9.61 12.24
C VAL A 708 14.79 -8.30 12.88
N LYS A 709 13.58 -7.87 12.55
CA LYS A 709 12.97 -6.65 13.04
C LYS A 709 11.80 -7.03 13.93
N ILE A 710 11.78 -6.50 15.14
CA ILE A 710 10.57 -6.49 15.97
C ILE A 710 10.06 -5.07 16.02
N TYR A 711 8.76 -4.90 15.86
CA TYR A 711 8.15 -3.58 15.97
C TYR A 711 6.73 -3.70 16.49
N ASP A 712 6.29 -2.67 17.19
CA ASP A 712 4.88 -2.52 17.51
C ASP A 712 4.11 -2.31 16.20
N TYR A 713 3.18 -3.21 15.90
CA TYR A 713 2.39 -3.18 14.67
C TYR A 713 1.64 -1.86 14.51
N TYR A 714 1.18 -1.29 15.61
CA TYR A 714 0.40 -0.06 15.64
C TYR A 714 1.28 1.18 15.87
N GLN A 715 2.56 0.98 16.21
CA GLN A 715 3.57 2.03 16.33
C GLN A 715 4.92 1.55 15.75
N PRO A 716 5.09 1.50 14.42
CA PRO A 716 6.31 0.99 13.80
C PRO A 716 7.59 1.74 14.18
N SER A 717 7.47 2.96 14.75
CA SER A 717 8.60 3.70 15.30
C SER A 717 9.18 3.07 16.58
N ASP A 718 8.38 2.30 17.34
CA ASP A 718 8.88 1.50 18.46
C ASP A 718 9.29 0.13 17.91
N GLN A 719 10.57 0.02 17.60
CA GLN A 719 11.14 -1.12 16.91
C GLN A 719 12.53 -1.43 17.43
N ALA A 720 12.93 -2.69 17.33
CA ALA A 720 14.29 -3.12 17.52
C ALA A 720 14.70 -4.03 16.38
N GLU A 721 15.92 -3.88 15.92
CA GLU A 721 16.48 -4.68 14.83
C GLU A 721 17.73 -5.37 15.33
N THR A 722 17.91 -6.62 14.92
CA THR A 722 19.15 -7.36 15.14
C THR A 722 19.47 -8.19 13.91
N GLU A 723 20.75 -8.52 13.76
CA GLU A 723 21.23 -9.32 12.65
C GLU A 723 21.40 -10.78 13.08
N TYR A 724 21.12 -11.71 12.17
CA TYR A 724 21.39 -13.13 12.35
C TYR A 724 22.14 -13.69 11.13
N ASP A 725 23.11 -14.57 11.40
CA ASP A 725 23.93 -15.20 10.37
C ASP A 725 23.73 -16.72 10.38
N PHE A 726 24.13 -17.39 9.29
CA PHE A 726 24.18 -18.83 9.19
C PHE A 726 25.60 -19.34 9.54
N PRO A 727 25.78 -20.05 10.66
CA PRO A 727 27.11 -20.32 11.20
C PRO A 727 27.94 -21.41 10.49
N CYS A 728 27.47 -22.05 9.40
CA CYS A 728 28.31 -23.06 8.71
C CYS A 728 29.30 -22.33 7.77
N ASP A 729 30.47 -21.98 8.30
CA ASP A 729 31.65 -21.60 7.54
C ASP A 729 32.03 -22.72 6.57
N ILE A 730 32.38 -22.36 5.33
CA ILE A 730 32.76 -23.28 4.26
C ILE A 730 34.13 -23.90 4.61
N GLY A 731 34.14 -24.92 5.46
CA GLY A 731 35.40 -25.48 5.96
C GLY A 731 35.34 -26.87 6.61
N GLU A 732 34.24 -27.29 7.23
CA GLU A 732 34.21 -28.60 7.90
C GLU A 732 33.15 -29.55 7.33
N LEU A 733 33.61 -30.79 7.08
CA LEU A 733 32.94 -31.82 6.32
C LEU A 733 31.58 -32.23 6.88
N HIS A 734 30.68 -32.45 5.92
CA HIS A 734 29.56 -33.38 5.89
C HIS A 734 29.29 -34.23 7.15
N TYR A 735 28.00 -34.25 7.51
CA TYR A 735 27.36 -35.08 8.54
C TYR A 735 27.36 -34.49 9.96
N LYS A 736 26.95 -33.22 10.08
CA LYS A 736 26.04 -32.66 11.11
C LYS A 736 25.99 -31.12 11.01
N CYS A 737 25.63 -30.59 9.84
CA CYS A 737 24.68 -29.47 9.72
C CYS A 737 23.44 -30.17 9.12
#